data_AF-A0A947RQB0-F1
#
_entry.id   AF-A0A947RQB0-F1
#
_cell.length_a   1.000
_cell.length_b   1.000
_cell.length_c   1.000
_cell.angle_alpha   90.00
_cell.angle_beta   90.00
_cell.angle_gamma   90.00
#
_symmetry.space_group_name_H-M   'P 1'
#
loop_
_entity.id
_entity.type
_entity.pdbx_description
1 polymer ?
#
loop_
_entity_poly.entity_id
_entity_poly.type
_entity_poly.pdbx_seq_one_letter_code
_entity_poly.pdbx_strand_id
1 'polypeptide(L)'
;VTGEIAERDIHAPIAFSAPYLEQDVEMLQLQRVLVVPPVVRRLAAPRENALRRVEAWRAAFRSHAAMTGVSLEERVGLLALRFPELGSEDIIRALTTVRPDSFFAVAVAALDVVFGAGVVDFLPPGNYRDVSIVTGDAEAEVDTSALTLQGDLGERLRDLLLAQGLAASDAEWGAQLVRPLVSPNLVYQDEETRARRVSARQEVPTLREFLQGERVVERGVRVTEQDALYLESLLERLVALGDVGEGEGMFWRQQARLLFAACLLGLFGWVAILYFVDLLRENRNLLSAAAAFALFLVAAAFCLHHPSLGPFAVPVPLLSVLVTVLYRDRVGFPLTILAISWLAFHMGVAPFWLLVWLVSGLVSVALMRRIRQRDQFYRAIAILAGIQIAMISLSRLADGTGASGLLQEYLVGIITPVASVALALFLLPIVEPLVGACSDLTLLELSDLNHPLLKKMALESQGTFHHSQVVGQLAEHAAQGIGANSLLTRVGALFHDIGKMNKPEYYVENQGGGPNKHDDLSPSMSALVVASHVKEGMELARKWRLPERVIDFIPEHHGTHVMKFFYHKALESAGNETVKVDDFRYPGPKPRSRETAILMLADAVEAATRSLSKPTPGRIREIVKQIIDERMFNGELDECGLTLKDLATIRDSFVPLLVGIHHVRIAYPGQRERGRAPDAIVRERA
;
A
#
# COMPACT_ATOMS: atom_id res chain seq x y z
N VAL A 1 0.72 -17.59 -36.76
CA VAL A 1 -0.53 -17.91 -37.49
C VAL A 1 -0.61 -17.18 -38.82
N THR A 2 -0.21 -15.90 -38.91
CA THR A 2 -0.19 -15.16 -40.18
C THR A 2 0.59 -15.89 -41.27
N GLY A 3 -0.04 -16.11 -42.43
CA GLY A 3 0.59 -16.74 -43.59
C GLY A 3 0.47 -18.27 -43.65
N GLU A 4 -0.09 -18.93 -42.64
CA GLU A 4 -0.40 -20.37 -42.64
C GLU A 4 -1.76 -20.62 -43.33
N ILE A 5 -1.98 -21.84 -43.85
CA ILE A 5 -3.27 -22.25 -44.43
C ILE A 5 -4.12 -22.85 -43.31
N ALA A 6 -5.34 -22.34 -43.13
CA ALA A 6 -6.24 -22.87 -42.12
C ALA A 6 -6.66 -24.33 -42.44
N GLU A 7 -6.27 -25.27 -41.59
CA GLU A 7 -6.56 -26.70 -41.79
C GLU A 7 -8.05 -27.06 -41.61
N ARG A 8 -8.79 -26.22 -40.89
CA ARG A 8 -10.23 -26.36 -40.57
C ARG A 8 -10.91 -25.00 -40.53
N ASP A 9 -12.23 -24.99 -40.67
CA ASP A 9 -13.04 -23.80 -40.44
C ASP A 9 -12.96 -23.39 -38.97
N ILE A 10 -12.75 -22.11 -38.70
CA ILE A 10 -12.74 -21.54 -37.36
C ILE A 10 -13.99 -20.67 -37.23
N HIS A 11 -14.93 -21.12 -36.40
CA HIS A 11 -16.13 -20.38 -36.04
C HIS A 11 -15.95 -19.72 -34.67
N ALA A 12 -16.61 -18.59 -34.46
CA ALA A 12 -16.69 -17.90 -33.20
C ALA A 12 -17.58 -18.70 -32.23
N PRO A 13 -17.05 -19.36 -31.19
CA PRO A 13 -17.88 -20.09 -30.23
C PRO A 13 -18.77 -19.19 -29.36
N ILE A 14 -18.46 -17.89 -29.30
CA ILE A 14 -19.14 -16.85 -28.53
C ILE A 14 -19.12 -15.54 -29.32
N ALA A 15 -20.00 -14.60 -28.95
CA ALA A 15 -19.93 -13.25 -29.48
C ALA A 15 -18.71 -12.50 -28.93
N PHE A 16 -17.96 -11.83 -29.82
CA PHE A 16 -16.80 -11.02 -29.46
C PHE A 16 -16.60 -9.88 -30.45
N SER A 17 -15.85 -8.87 -30.05
CA SER A 17 -15.48 -7.75 -30.91
C SER A 17 -13.98 -7.79 -31.14
N ALA A 18 -13.55 -7.51 -32.37
CA ALA A 18 -12.14 -7.49 -32.73
C ALA A 18 -11.82 -6.26 -33.58
N PRO A 19 -10.61 -5.68 -33.44
CA PRO A 19 -10.25 -4.47 -34.16
C PRO A 19 -9.98 -4.74 -35.65
N TYR A 20 -10.29 -3.75 -36.48
CA TYR A 20 -9.72 -3.68 -37.83
C TYR A 20 -8.25 -3.26 -37.77
N LEU A 21 -7.47 -3.60 -38.80
CA LEU A 21 -6.11 -3.10 -38.99
C LEU A 21 -6.13 -1.57 -39.02
N GLU A 22 -5.14 -0.94 -38.37
CA GLU A 22 -5.05 0.53 -38.30
C GLU A 22 -5.07 1.19 -39.69
N GLN A 23 -4.41 0.56 -40.66
CA GLN A 23 -4.38 1.03 -42.05
C GLN A 23 -5.76 1.00 -42.72
N ASP A 24 -6.56 -0.04 -42.44
CA ASP A 24 -7.90 -0.19 -43.00
C ASP A 24 -8.87 0.81 -42.36
N VAL A 25 -8.75 1.03 -41.05
CA VAL A 25 -9.51 2.07 -40.34
C VAL A 25 -9.18 3.45 -40.90
N GLU A 26 -7.91 3.76 -41.12
CA GLU A 26 -7.48 5.04 -41.70
C GLU A 26 -8.03 5.23 -43.11
N MET A 27 -8.02 4.19 -43.94
CA MET A 27 -8.60 4.21 -45.28
C MET A 27 -10.12 4.45 -45.26
N LEU A 28 -10.87 3.76 -44.39
CA LEU A 28 -12.31 3.96 -44.23
C LEU A 28 -12.64 5.36 -43.71
N GLN A 29 -11.83 5.88 -42.79
CA GLN A 29 -11.91 7.24 -42.29
C GLN A 29 -11.71 8.28 -43.40
N LEU A 30 -10.70 8.11 -44.25
CA LEU A 30 -10.45 8.99 -45.38
C LEU A 30 -11.61 8.93 -46.39
N GLN A 31 -12.10 7.74 -46.74
CA GLN A 31 -13.25 7.58 -47.62
C GLN A 31 -14.51 8.26 -47.07
N ARG A 32 -14.76 8.12 -45.75
CA ARG A 32 -15.90 8.74 -45.09
C ARG A 32 -15.83 10.26 -45.11
N VAL A 33 -14.64 10.84 -44.91
CA VAL A 33 -14.41 12.29 -44.97
C VAL A 33 -14.67 12.86 -46.37
N LEU A 34 -14.28 12.12 -47.42
CA LEU A 34 -14.40 12.58 -48.81
C LEU A 34 -15.85 12.71 -49.29
N VAL A 35 -16.79 11.97 -48.70
CA VAL A 35 -18.21 12.00 -49.08
C VAL A 35 -19.04 13.01 -48.28
N VAL A 36 -18.46 13.66 -47.27
CA VAL A 36 -19.18 14.66 -46.46
C VAL A 36 -19.46 15.91 -47.30
N PRO A 37 -20.73 16.31 -47.46
CA PRO A 37 -21.10 17.53 -48.17
C PRO A 37 -20.41 18.77 -47.59
N PRO A 38 -19.79 19.63 -48.41
CA PRO A 38 -19.28 20.91 -47.94
C PRO A 38 -20.45 21.83 -47.58
N VAL A 39 -20.20 22.72 -46.63
CA VAL A 39 -21.19 23.70 -46.17
C VAL A 39 -20.91 25.05 -46.81
N VAL A 40 -21.92 25.64 -47.43
CA VAL A 40 -21.88 26.99 -48.00
C VAL A 40 -22.97 27.85 -47.38
N ARG A 41 -22.67 29.12 -47.12
CA ARG A 41 -23.63 30.07 -46.54
C ARG A 41 -24.18 30.99 -47.61
N ARG A 42 -25.51 31.12 -47.66
CA ARG A 42 -26.19 32.02 -48.61
C ARG A 42 -26.19 33.46 -48.11
N LEU A 43 -25.70 34.36 -48.94
CA LEU A 43 -25.72 35.81 -48.74
C LEU A 43 -26.80 36.46 -49.61
N ALA A 44 -27.66 37.28 -49.01
CA ALA A 44 -28.73 37.98 -49.74
C ALA A 44 -28.21 39.17 -50.58
N ALA A 45 -27.21 39.88 -50.05
CA ALA A 45 -26.72 41.14 -50.60
C ALA A 45 -26.20 41.07 -52.06
N PRO A 46 -25.42 40.06 -52.50
CA PRO A 46 -24.91 40.01 -53.88
C PRO A 46 -26.01 39.97 -54.94
N ARG A 47 -27.09 39.19 -54.71
CA ARG A 47 -28.25 39.13 -55.61
C ARG A 47 -28.94 40.48 -55.70
N GLU A 48 -29.28 41.07 -54.55
CA GLU A 48 -29.98 42.36 -54.49
C GLU A 48 -29.16 43.50 -55.10
N ASN A 49 -27.84 43.50 -54.91
CA ASN A 49 -26.95 44.51 -55.48
C ASN A 49 -26.87 44.41 -57.00
N ALA A 50 -26.71 43.19 -57.55
CA ALA A 50 -26.62 42.97 -58.98
C ALA A 50 -27.96 43.29 -59.68
N LEU A 51 -29.08 42.80 -59.16
CA LEU A 51 -30.41 43.07 -59.72
C LEU A 51 -30.74 44.56 -59.70
N ARG A 52 -30.52 45.25 -58.57
CA ARG A 52 -30.73 46.71 -58.49
C ARG A 52 -29.87 47.49 -59.50
N ARG A 53 -28.64 47.04 -59.74
CA ARG A 53 -27.73 47.72 -60.70
C ARG A 53 -28.19 47.54 -62.14
N VAL A 54 -28.59 46.33 -62.54
CA VAL A 54 -29.14 46.08 -63.90
C VAL A 54 -30.49 46.75 -64.10
N GLU A 55 -31.35 46.81 -63.07
CA GLU A 55 -32.60 47.56 -63.13
C GLU A 55 -32.38 49.07 -63.28
N ALA A 56 -31.37 49.62 -62.60
CA ALA A 56 -30.97 51.02 -62.79
C ALA A 56 -30.48 51.29 -64.22
N TRP A 57 -29.71 50.35 -64.80
CA TRP A 57 -29.33 50.40 -66.21
C TRP A 57 -30.58 50.35 -67.09
N ARG A 58 -31.46 49.37 -66.92
CA ARG A 58 -32.71 49.22 -67.69
C ARG A 58 -33.53 50.51 -67.72
N ALA A 59 -33.75 51.11 -66.55
CA ALA A 59 -34.52 52.35 -66.42
C ALA A 59 -33.84 53.52 -67.18
N ALA A 60 -32.52 53.65 -67.05
CA ALA A 60 -31.76 54.70 -67.72
C ALA A 60 -31.69 54.51 -69.24
N PHE A 61 -31.40 53.30 -69.73
CA PHE A 61 -31.38 53.02 -71.17
C PHE A 61 -32.76 53.20 -71.80
N ARG A 62 -33.85 52.81 -71.12
CA ARG A 62 -35.23 53.07 -71.57
C ARG A 62 -35.52 54.56 -71.69
N SER A 63 -35.12 55.37 -70.70
CA SER A 63 -35.37 56.81 -70.74
C SER A 63 -34.56 57.50 -71.86
N HIS A 64 -33.30 57.13 -72.06
CA HIS A 64 -32.42 57.74 -73.07
C HIS A 64 -32.74 57.27 -74.49
N ALA A 65 -33.22 56.04 -74.67
CA ALA A 65 -33.72 55.57 -75.97
C ALA A 65 -34.97 56.34 -76.43
N ALA A 66 -35.80 56.81 -75.50
CA ALA A 66 -37.02 57.57 -75.79
C ALA A 66 -36.81 59.09 -75.95
N MET A 67 -35.59 59.61 -75.72
CA MET A 67 -35.28 61.03 -75.87
C MET A 67 -35.29 61.45 -77.35
N THR A 68 -36.13 62.42 -77.70
CA THR A 68 -36.16 63.05 -79.03
C THR A 68 -35.45 64.42 -78.98
N GLY A 69 -34.44 64.64 -79.83
CA GLY A 69 -33.72 65.92 -79.94
C GLY A 69 -32.31 65.97 -79.32
N VAL A 70 -31.81 64.84 -78.81
CA VAL A 70 -30.43 64.69 -78.29
C VAL A 70 -29.67 63.73 -79.20
N SER A 71 -28.42 64.07 -79.56
CA SER A 71 -27.61 63.21 -80.44
C SER A 71 -27.26 61.87 -79.78
N LEU A 72 -26.83 60.87 -80.56
CA LEU A 72 -26.38 59.58 -80.00
C LEU A 72 -25.13 59.77 -79.12
N GLU A 73 -24.18 60.60 -79.55
CA GLU A 73 -22.95 60.89 -78.80
C GLU A 73 -23.23 61.55 -77.44
N GLU A 74 -24.14 62.51 -77.38
CA GLU A 74 -24.55 63.16 -76.13
C GLU A 74 -25.24 62.17 -75.17
N ARG A 75 -26.09 61.27 -75.67
CA ARG A 75 -26.74 60.24 -74.85
C ARG A 75 -25.73 59.22 -74.31
N VAL A 76 -24.75 58.84 -75.12
CA VAL A 76 -23.64 57.95 -74.69
C VAL A 76 -22.82 58.63 -73.60
N GLY A 77 -22.47 59.91 -73.76
CA GLY A 77 -21.73 60.67 -72.76
C GLY A 77 -22.47 60.80 -71.42
N LEU A 78 -23.78 61.06 -71.44
CA LEU A 78 -24.61 61.14 -70.22
C LEU A 78 -24.70 59.80 -69.48
N LEU A 79 -24.84 58.70 -70.21
CA LEU A 79 -24.88 57.35 -69.62
C LEU A 79 -23.50 56.95 -69.09
N ALA A 80 -22.41 57.28 -69.79
CA ALA A 80 -21.05 57.00 -69.34
C ALA A 80 -20.68 57.78 -68.07
N LEU A 81 -21.19 59.01 -67.90
CA LEU A 81 -21.05 59.79 -66.67
C LEU A 81 -21.79 59.16 -65.49
N ARG A 82 -22.96 58.55 -65.74
CA ARG A 82 -23.81 57.95 -64.69
C ARG A 82 -23.37 56.53 -64.32
N PHE A 83 -22.88 55.76 -65.28
CA PHE A 83 -22.45 54.38 -65.15
C PHE A 83 -21.04 54.23 -65.73
N PRO A 84 -20.00 54.70 -64.99
CA PRO A 84 -18.62 54.66 -65.45
C PRO A 84 -18.09 53.24 -65.68
N GLU A 85 -18.79 52.23 -65.17
CA GLU A 85 -18.50 50.81 -65.41
C GLU A 85 -18.90 50.30 -66.80
N LEU A 86 -19.70 51.07 -67.56
CA LEU A 86 -20.11 50.72 -68.92
C LEU A 86 -19.19 51.40 -69.96
N GLY A 87 -18.58 50.60 -70.83
CA GLY A 87 -17.77 51.12 -71.93
C GLY A 87 -18.62 51.86 -72.96
N SER A 88 -18.06 52.88 -73.63
CA SER A 88 -18.77 53.64 -74.66
C SER A 88 -19.35 52.75 -75.77
N GLU A 89 -18.64 51.68 -76.16
CA GLU A 89 -19.11 50.70 -77.14
C GLU A 89 -20.31 49.88 -76.63
N ASP A 90 -20.30 49.46 -75.36
CA ASP A 90 -21.42 48.75 -74.73
C ASP A 90 -22.66 49.63 -74.64
N ILE A 91 -22.48 50.91 -74.32
CA ILE A 91 -23.57 51.89 -74.25
C ILE A 91 -24.18 52.12 -75.65
N ILE A 92 -23.33 52.27 -76.68
CA ILE A 92 -23.79 52.41 -78.07
C ILE A 92 -24.56 51.16 -78.50
N ARG A 93 -24.02 49.97 -78.24
CA ARG A 93 -24.65 48.69 -78.59
C ARG A 93 -25.98 48.48 -77.87
N ALA A 94 -26.04 48.79 -76.57
CA ALA A 94 -27.27 48.72 -75.79
C ALA A 94 -28.35 49.70 -76.30
N LEU A 95 -27.99 50.93 -76.67
CA LEU A 95 -28.92 51.94 -77.20
C LEU A 95 -29.41 51.63 -78.62
N THR A 96 -28.60 50.95 -79.44
CA THR A 96 -28.92 50.64 -80.83
C THR A 96 -29.60 49.28 -81.02
N THR A 97 -29.71 48.49 -79.95
CA THR A 97 -30.45 47.23 -79.94
C THR A 97 -31.94 47.50 -80.19
N VAL A 98 -32.61 46.63 -80.96
CA VAL A 98 -33.99 46.81 -81.46
C VAL A 98 -35.00 47.13 -80.33
N ARG A 99 -34.77 46.64 -79.10
CA ARG A 99 -35.52 47.00 -77.87
C ARG A 99 -34.64 46.89 -76.60
N PRO A 100 -34.00 47.97 -76.12
CA PRO A 100 -33.13 47.93 -74.93
C PRO A 100 -33.83 47.45 -73.65
N ASP A 101 -35.09 47.81 -73.46
CA ASP A 101 -35.87 47.38 -72.29
C ASP A 101 -36.05 45.86 -72.24
N SER A 102 -36.25 45.22 -73.40
CA SER A 102 -36.42 43.77 -73.50
C SER A 102 -35.13 43.02 -73.19
N PHE A 103 -33.98 43.54 -73.64
CA PHE A 103 -32.67 42.94 -73.36
C PHE A 103 -32.38 42.92 -71.85
N PHE A 104 -32.51 44.07 -71.17
CA PHE A 104 -32.23 44.11 -69.74
C PHE A 104 -33.29 43.36 -68.91
N ALA A 105 -34.54 43.24 -69.39
CA ALA A 105 -35.53 42.36 -68.76
C ALA A 105 -35.07 40.90 -68.76
N VAL A 106 -34.55 40.43 -69.90
CA VAL A 106 -34.01 39.08 -70.05
C VAL A 106 -32.73 38.91 -69.22
N ALA A 107 -31.87 39.93 -69.14
CA ALA A 107 -30.68 39.91 -68.29
C ALA A 107 -31.02 39.82 -66.79
N VAL A 108 -32.04 40.56 -66.33
CA VAL A 108 -32.56 40.46 -64.95
C VAL A 108 -33.09 39.05 -64.67
N ALA A 109 -33.85 38.47 -65.60
CA ALA A 109 -34.35 37.10 -65.46
C ALA A 109 -33.23 36.06 -65.41
N ALA A 110 -32.20 36.20 -66.26
CA ALA A 110 -31.04 35.33 -66.26
C ALA A 110 -30.25 35.43 -64.94
N LEU A 111 -30.04 36.65 -64.43
CA LEU A 111 -29.40 36.87 -63.13
C LEU A 111 -30.21 36.26 -61.98
N ASP A 112 -31.54 36.39 -62.01
CA ASP A 112 -32.39 35.83 -60.98
C ASP A 112 -32.31 34.29 -60.92
N VAL A 113 -32.27 33.64 -62.09
CA VAL A 113 -32.05 32.18 -62.18
C VAL A 113 -30.67 31.78 -61.65
N VAL A 114 -29.62 32.52 -62.02
CA VAL A 114 -28.24 32.23 -61.58
C VAL A 114 -28.09 32.40 -60.06
N PHE A 115 -28.61 33.49 -59.48
CA PHE A 115 -28.56 33.71 -58.04
C PHE A 115 -29.51 32.79 -57.26
N GLY A 116 -30.65 32.42 -57.85
CA GLY A 116 -31.59 31.44 -57.29
C GLY A 116 -30.94 30.07 -57.13
N ALA A 117 -30.35 29.56 -58.23
CA ALA A 117 -29.54 28.35 -58.24
C ALA A 117 -28.36 28.45 -57.26
N GLY A 118 -27.69 29.60 -57.23
CA GLY A 118 -26.59 29.90 -56.32
C GLY A 118 -25.25 29.89 -57.05
N VAL A 119 -24.50 30.97 -56.85
CA VAL A 119 -23.15 31.16 -57.36
C VAL A 119 -22.17 30.93 -56.24
N VAL A 120 -21.36 29.88 -56.37
CA VAL A 120 -20.41 29.45 -55.34
C VAL A 120 -19.02 30.01 -55.64
N ASP A 121 -18.34 30.46 -54.59
CA ASP A 121 -16.95 30.94 -54.65
C ASP A 121 -15.96 29.80 -54.88
N PHE A 122 -16.05 28.75 -54.07
CA PHE A 122 -15.15 27.62 -54.07
C PHE A 122 -15.83 26.39 -53.47
N LEU A 123 -15.52 25.21 -54.00
CA LEU A 123 -15.88 23.93 -53.41
C LEU A 123 -14.63 23.08 -53.20
N PRO A 124 -14.39 22.53 -52.00
CA PRO A 124 -13.21 21.73 -51.71
C PRO A 124 -13.23 20.40 -52.49
N PRO A 125 -12.10 19.80 -52.85
CA PRO A 125 -12.11 18.49 -53.48
C PRO A 125 -12.77 17.44 -52.58
N GLY A 126 -13.56 16.54 -53.19
CA GLY A 126 -14.25 15.45 -52.51
C GLY A 126 -15.14 14.65 -53.46
N ASN A 127 -15.66 13.52 -52.95
CA ASN A 127 -16.58 12.62 -53.65
C ASN A 127 -18.00 12.82 -53.10
N TYR A 128 -18.46 14.05 -53.02
CA TYR A 128 -19.81 14.39 -52.58
C TYR A 128 -20.68 14.75 -53.79
N ARG A 129 -21.94 14.35 -53.73
CA ARG A 129 -22.94 14.69 -54.76
C ARG A 129 -23.62 16.02 -54.44
N ASP A 130 -23.88 16.24 -53.16
CA ASP A 130 -24.66 17.36 -52.66
C ASP A 130 -23.78 18.34 -51.86
N VAL A 131 -24.24 19.58 -51.79
CA VAL A 131 -23.66 20.68 -51.01
C VAL A 131 -24.73 21.16 -50.03
N SER A 132 -24.35 21.32 -48.77
CA SER A 132 -25.26 21.86 -47.75
C SER A 132 -25.28 23.39 -47.81
N ILE A 133 -26.45 23.97 -48.07
CA ILE A 133 -26.67 25.41 -48.14
C ILE A 133 -27.36 25.89 -46.87
N VAL A 134 -26.68 26.74 -46.11
CA VAL A 134 -27.22 27.37 -44.90
C VAL A 134 -27.75 28.77 -45.23
N THR A 135 -29.03 29.00 -44.96
CA THR A 135 -29.72 30.29 -45.14
C THR A 135 -30.38 30.71 -43.82
N GLY A 136 -29.74 31.62 -43.08
CA GLY A 136 -30.16 31.92 -41.70
C GLY A 136 -29.98 30.68 -40.82
N ASP A 137 -31.07 30.21 -40.21
CA ASP A 137 -31.10 28.99 -39.38
C ASP A 137 -31.57 27.74 -40.15
N ALA A 138 -31.93 27.87 -41.43
CA ALA A 138 -32.39 26.76 -42.25
C ALA A 138 -31.23 26.16 -43.08
N GLU A 139 -31.22 24.84 -43.21
CA GLU A 139 -30.24 24.08 -43.98
C GLU A 139 -30.94 23.23 -45.05
N ALA A 140 -30.41 23.22 -46.27
CA ALA A 140 -30.90 22.39 -47.36
C ALA A 140 -29.75 21.81 -48.18
N GLU A 141 -29.84 20.54 -48.54
CA GLU A 141 -28.88 19.89 -49.44
C GLU A 141 -29.30 20.07 -50.90
N VAL A 142 -28.35 20.48 -51.73
CA VAL A 142 -28.56 20.73 -53.16
C VAL A 142 -27.49 20.01 -53.97
N ASP A 143 -27.90 19.33 -55.04
CA ASP A 143 -26.98 18.66 -55.95
C ASP A 143 -25.97 19.67 -56.54
N THR A 144 -24.69 19.33 -56.50
CA THR A 144 -23.59 20.21 -56.94
C THR A 144 -23.76 20.66 -58.38
N SER A 145 -24.38 19.83 -59.23
CA SER A 145 -24.66 20.16 -60.65
C SER A 145 -25.70 21.27 -60.84
N ALA A 146 -26.52 21.56 -59.83
CA ALA A 146 -27.47 22.65 -59.87
C ALA A 146 -26.84 24.02 -59.55
N LEU A 147 -25.63 24.03 -58.98
CA LEU A 147 -24.91 25.25 -58.60
C LEU A 147 -24.09 25.79 -59.76
N THR A 148 -23.87 27.10 -59.76
CA THR A 148 -22.99 27.76 -60.74
C THR A 148 -21.65 28.07 -60.10
N LEU A 149 -20.58 27.43 -60.56
CA LEU A 149 -19.22 27.78 -60.15
C LEU A 149 -18.82 29.11 -60.82
N GLN A 150 -18.03 29.91 -60.11
CA GLN A 150 -17.58 31.21 -60.63
C GLN A 150 -16.80 31.11 -61.96
N GLY A 151 -16.12 29.99 -62.21
CA GLY A 151 -15.44 29.70 -63.48
C GLY A 151 -16.39 29.57 -64.68
N ASP A 152 -17.53 28.89 -64.47
CA ASP A 152 -18.49 28.53 -65.53
C ASP A 152 -19.60 29.58 -65.71
N LEU A 153 -19.62 30.59 -64.85
CA LEU A 153 -20.62 31.65 -64.82
C LEU A 153 -20.85 32.32 -66.18
N GLY A 154 -19.79 32.55 -66.96
CA GLY A 154 -19.88 33.19 -68.27
C GLY A 154 -20.67 32.36 -69.28
N GLU A 155 -20.39 31.05 -69.35
CA GLU A 155 -21.10 30.13 -70.24
C GLU A 155 -22.55 29.95 -69.78
N ARG A 156 -22.77 29.79 -68.47
CA ARG A 156 -24.10 29.63 -67.90
C ARG A 156 -24.99 30.84 -68.18
N LEU A 157 -24.47 32.06 -68.03
CA LEU A 157 -25.21 33.29 -68.36
C LEU A 157 -25.54 33.36 -69.85
N ARG A 158 -24.59 33.05 -70.73
CA ARG A 158 -24.83 33.02 -72.19
C ARG A 158 -25.95 32.04 -72.55
N ASP A 159 -25.92 30.83 -72.00
CA ASP A 159 -26.90 29.79 -72.31
C ASP A 159 -28.30 30.15 -71.79
N LEU A 160 -28.39 30.79 -70.62
CA LEU A 160 -29.67 31.32 -70.10
C LEU A 160 -30.22 32.46 -70.96
N LEU A 161 -29.36 33.37 -71.43
CA LEU A 161 -29.76 34.46 -72.30
C LEU A 161 -30.24 33.93 -73.68
N LEU A 162 -29.57 32.93 -74.23
CA LEU A 162 -30.00 32.21 -75.44
C LEU A 162 -31.37 31.55 -75.26
N ALA A 163 -31.56 30.84 -74.13
CA ALA A 163 -32.83 30.16 -73.82
C ALA A 163 -34.02 31.11 -73.71
N GLN A 164 -33.77 32.37 -73.35
CA GLN A 164 -34.77 33.43 -73.28
C GLN A 164 -35.01 34.14 -74.63
N GLY A 165 -34.41 33.65 -75.73
CA GLY A 165 -34.70 34.09 -77.10
C GLY A 165 -33.78 35.19 -77.65
N LEU A 166 -32.65 35.47 -77.02
CA LEU A 166 -31.62 36.38 -77.57
C LEU A 166 -30.84 35.71 -78.70
N ALA A 167 -30.44 36.50 -79.71
CA ALA A 167 -29.51 36.02 -80.73
C ALA A 167 -28.13 35.71 -80.12
N ALA A 168 -27.38 34.79 -80.72
CA ALA A 168 -26.10 34.32 -80.17
C ALA A 168 -25.09 35.45 -79.90
N SER A 169 -24.98 36.41 -80.81
CA SER A 169 -24.12 37.58 -80.64
C SER A 169 -24.50 38.47 -79.46
N ASP A 170 -25.80 38.56 -79.14
CA ASP A 170 -26.33 39.43 -78.09
C ASP A 170 -26.35 38.73 -76.73
N ALA A 171 -26.51 37.40 -76.72
CA ALA A 171 -26.34 36.59 -75.52
C ALA A 171 -24.87 36.56 -75.06
N GLU A 172 -23.92 36.45 -75.98
CA GLU A 172 -22.49 36.48 -75.66
C GLU A 172 -22.06 37.84 -75.11
N TRP A 173 -22.43 38.92 -75.79
CA TRP A 173 -22.19 40.28 -75.31
C TRP A 173 -22.90 40.54 -73.97
N GLY A 174 -24.15 40.12 -73.82
CA GLY A 174 -24.89 40.30 -72.59
C GLY A 174 -24.29 39.55 -71.41
N ALA A 175 -23.81 38.32 -71.62
CA ALA A 175 -23.10 37.58 -70.61
C ALA A 175 -21.82 38.30 -70.17
N GLN A 176 -21.04 38.85 -71.11
CA GLN A 176 -19.84 39.66 -70.81
C GLN A 176 -20.19 40.94 -70.04
N LEU A 177 -21.31 41.59 -70.37
CA LEU A 177 -21.77 42.82 -69.75
C LEU A 177 -22.20 42.61 -68.29
N VAL A 178 -22.96 41.55 -67.99
CA VAL A 178 -23.49 41.32 -66.63
C VAL A 178 -22.60 40.46 -65.74
N ARG A 179 -21.68 39.67 -66.31
CA ARG A 179 -20.76 38.82 -65.53
C ARG A 179 -20.00 39.58 -64.42
N PRO A 180 -19.43 40.79 -64.66
CA PRO A 180 -18.73 41.54 -63.61
C PRO A 180 -19.62 41.98 -62.44
N LEU A 181 -20.95 41.95 -62.61
CA LEU A 181 -21.91 42.30 -61.57
C LEU A 181 -22.19 41.14 -60.62
N VAL A 182 -21.90 39.92 -61.03
CA VAL A 182 -22.21 38.71 -60.26
C VAL A 182 -21.06 38.41 -59.34
N SER A 183 -21.28 38.60 -58.04
CA SER A 183 -20.41 38.07 -56.99
C SER A 183 -21.02 36.80 -56.40
N PRO A 184 -20.22 35.83 -55.95
CA PRO A 184 -20.72 34.63 -55.29
C PRO A 184 -21.70 34.97 -54.16
N ASN A 185 -22.86 34.34 -54.17
CA ASN A 185 -23.86 34.45 -53.11
C ASN A 185 -23.92 33.20 -52.22
N LEU A 186 -23.12 32.19 -52.53
CA LEU A 186 -22.84 31.04 -51.67
C LEU A 186 -21.35 31.08 -51.32
N VAL A 187 -21.05 31.21 -50.02
CA VAL A 187 -19.66 31.32 -49.51
C VAL A 187 -19.32 30.09 -48.69
N TYR A 188 -18.27 29.37 -49.09
CA TYR A 188 -17.79 28.18 -48.41
C TYR A 188 -17.42 28.44 -46.93
N GLN A 189 -17.90 27.57 -46.05
CA GLN A 189 -17.64 27.60 -44.61
C GLN A 189 -16.63 26.49 -44.26
N ASP A 190 -15.35 26.87 -44.22
CA ASP A 190 -14.26 25.91 -43.99
C ASP A 190 -14.29 25.29 -42.58
N GLU A 191 -14.54 26.09 -41.54
CA GLU A 191 -14.58 25.59 -40.15
C GLU A 191 -15.71 24.58 -39.93
N GLU A 192 -16.92 24.92 -40.37
CA GLU A 192 -18.10 24.05 -40.23
C GLU A 192 -17.93 22.75 -41.03
N THR A 193 -17.42 22.84 -42.26
CA THR A 193 -17.14 21.67 -43.10
C THR A 193 -16.08 20.76 -42.46
N ARG A 194 -15.02 21.34 -41.88
CA ARG A 194 -14.00 20.58 -41.15
C ARG A 194 -14.56 19.92 -39.90
N ALA A 195 -15.39 20.61 -39.14
CA ALA A 195 -16.02 20.06 -37.94
C ALA A 195 -16.88 18.83 -38.29
N ARG A 196 -17.70 18.92 -39.34
CA ARG A 196 -18.52 17.79 -39.82
C ARG A 196 -17.67 16.63 -40.33
N ARG A 197 -16.58 16.91 -41.05
CA ARG A 197 -15.62 15.89 -41.50
C ARG A 197 -14.94 15.18 -40.34
N VAL A 198 -14.56 15.89 -39.28
CA VAL A 198 -13.98 15.30 -38.07
C VAL A 198 -15.01 14.43 -37.33
N SER A 199 -16.26 14.90 -37.20
CA SER A 199 -17.34 14.10 -36.61
C SER A 199 -17.57 12.81 -37.40
N ALA A 200 -17.71 12.90 -38.73
CA ALA A 200 -17.91 11.74 -39.59
C ALA A 200 -16.74 10.75 -39.55
N ARG A 201 -15.51 11.24 -39.34
CA ARG A 201 -14.32 10.40 -39.16
C ARG A 201 -14.38 9.58 -37.86
N GLN A 202 -14.90 10.15 -36.78
CA GLN A 202 -15.00 9.49 -35.47
C GLN A 202 -16.12 8.43 -35.42
N GLU A 203 -17.13 8.54 -36.29
CA GLU A 203 -18.23 7.58 -36.40
C GLU A 203 -17.86 6.27 -37.11
N VAL A 204 -16.68 6.20 -37.75
CA VAL A 204 -16.24 4.99 -38.46
C VAL A 204 -15.98 3.86 -37.45
N PRO A 205 -16.67 2.71 -37.57
CA PRO A 205 -16.45 1.58 -36.67
C PRO A 205 -15.00 1.10 -36.72
N THR A 206 -14.33 1.09 -35.57
CA THR A 206 -12.96 0.58 -35.42
C THR A 206 -12.93 -0.90 -35.05
N LEU A 207 -14.08 -1.44 -34.65
CA LEU A 207 -14.26 -2.82 -34.25
C LEU A 207 -15.27 -3.50 -35.17
N ARG A 208 -14.99 -4.76 -35.50
CA ARG A 208 -15.96 -5.69 -36.06
C ARG A 208 -16.57 -6.53 -34.95
N GLU A 209 -17.90 -6.59 -34.93
CA GLU A 209 -18.62 -7.53 -34.06
C GLU A 209 -18.82 -8.86 -34.76
N PHE A 210 -18.51 -9.95 -34.07
CA PHE A 210 -18.77 -11.32 -34.50
C PHE A 210 -19.87 -11.93 -33.63
N LEU A 211 -20.86 -12.54 -34.27
CA LEU A 211 -21.91 -13.28 -33.58
C LEU A 211 -21.46 -14.71 -33.24
N GLN A 212 -22.10 -15.31 -32.24
CA GLN A 212 -21.89 -16.72 -31.93
C GLN A 212 -22.24 -17.60 -33.14
N GLY A 213 -21.32 -18.48 -33.53
CA GLY A 213 -21.41 -19.36 -34.69
C GLY A 213 -20.94 -18.73 -36.00
N GLU A 214 -20.67 -17.42 -36.03
CA GLU A 214 -20.13 -16.74 -37.20
C GLU A 214 -18.75 -17.29 -37.56
N ARG A 215 -18.49 -17.46 -38.85
CA ARG A 215 -17.21 -17.99 -39.34
C ARG A 215 -16.16 -16.89 -39.32
N VAL A 216 -15.05 -17.13 -38.63
CA VAL A 216 -13.90 -16.21 -38.52
C VAL A 216 -12.87 -16.50 -39.61
N VAL A 217 -12.49 -17.76 -39.82
CA VAL A 217 -11.53 -18.18 -40.87
C VAL A 217 -12.06 -19.40 -41.61
N GLU A 218 -11.94 -19.41 -42.93
CA GLU A 218 -12.37 -20.50 -43.80
C GLU A 218 -11.24 -21.51 -44.05
N ARG A 219 -11.60 -22.80 -44.08
CA ARG A 219 -10.69 -23.90 -44.37
C ARG A 219 -10.06 -23.75 -45.76
N GLY A 220 -8.75 -23.95 -45.83
CA GLY A 220 -8.00 -23.90 -47.09
C GLY A 220 -7.63 -22.48 -47.55
N VAL A 221 -8.05 -21.45 -46.81
CA VAL A 221 -7.64 -20.06 -47.03
C VAL A 221 -6.39 -19.75 -46.20
N ARG A 222 -5.52 -18.91 -46.76
CA ARG A 222 -4.32 -18.43 -46.07
C ARG A 222 -4.72 -17.34 -45.06
N VAL A 223 -4.32 -17.50 -43.81
CA VAL A 223 -4.62 -16.55 -42.72
C VAL A 223 -3.95 -15.21 -43.02
N THR A 224 -4.78 -14.17 -43.19
CA THR A 224 -4.33 -12.79 -43.38
C THR A 224 -3.94 -12.15 -42.04
N GLU A 225 -3.31 -10.97 -42.08
CA GLU A 225 -3.00 -10.20 -40.86
C GLU A 225 -4.27 -9.80 -40.09
N GLN A 226 -5.35 -9.49 -40.81
CA GLN A 226 -6.66 -9.19 -40.23
C GLN A 226 -7.28 -10.41 -39.55
N ASP A 227 -7.16 -11.60 -40.16
CA ASP A 227 -7.64 -12.86 -39.57
C ASP A 227 -6.85 -13.21 -38.32
N ALA A 228 -5.53 -12.94 -38.30
CA ALA A 228 -4.70 -13.15 -37.13
C ALA A 228 -5.16 -12.29 -35.94
N LEU A 229 -5.45 -11.00 -36.18
CA LEU A 229 -6.01 -10.09 -35.16
C LEU A 229 -7.37 -10.57 -34.64
N TYR A 230 -8.24 -11.08 -35.52
CA TYR A 230 -9.52 -11.67 -35.10
C TYR A 230 -9.32 -12.92 -34.24
N LEU A 231 -8.38 -13.79 -34.60
CA LEU A 231 -8.06 -14.99 -33.82
C LEU A 231 -7.41 -14.67 -32.47
N GLU A 232 -6.55 -13.65 -32.39
CA GLU A 232 -5.95 -13.17 -31.13
C GLU A 232 -7.02 -12.59 -30.21
N SER A 233 -7.90 -11.73 -30.73
CA SER A 233 -9.02 -11.15 -29.96
C SER A 233 -9.99 -12.24 -29.47
N LEU A 234 -10.23 -13.26 -30.31
CA LEU A 234 -11.03 -14.42 -29.92
C LEU A 234 -10.35 -15.22 -28.81
N LEU A 235 -9.03 -15.45 -28.90
CA LEU A 235 -8.25 -16.16 -27.90
C LEU A 235 -8.27 -15.40 -26.56
N GLU A 236 -8.03 -14.09 -26.57
CA GLU A 236 -8.11 -13.25 -25.37
C GLU A 236 -9.50 -13.33 -24.74
N ARG A 237 -10.57 -13.26 -25.55
CA ARG A 237 -11.94 -13.35 -25.07
C ARG A 237 -12.27 -14.73 -24.48
N LEU A 238 -11.78 -15.80 -25.12
CA LEU A 238 -11.94 -17.18 -24.63
C LEU A 238 -11.14 -17.44 -23.35
N VAL A 239 -9.95 -16.85 -23.21
CA VAL A 239 -9.15 -16.88 -21.98
C VAL A 239 -9.83 -16.08 -20.87
N ALA A 240 -10.40 -14.91 -21.19
CA ALA A 240 -11.13 -14.07 -20.23
C ALA A 240 -12.43 -14.72 -19.74
N LEU A 241 -13.11 -15.50 -20.59
CA LEU A 241 -14.33 -16.22 -20.23
C LEU A 241 -14.07 -17.63 -19.70
N GLY A 242 -12.83 -18.11 -19.73
CA GLY A 242 -12.49 -19.44 -19.25
C GLY A 242 -13.06 -20.58 -20.10
N ASP A 243 -13.37 -20.35 -21.37
CA ASP A 243 -14.14 -21.33 -22.18
C ASP A 243 -13.24 -22.32 -22.96
N VAL A 244 -11.91 -22.16 -22.86
CA VAL A 244 -10.96 -23.20 -23.28
C VAL A 244 -10.78 -24.22 -22.14
N GLY A 245 -11.77 -25.11 -21.97
CA GLY A 245 -11.62 -26.36 -21.21
C GLY A 245 -11.60 -26.26 -19.68
N GLU A 246 -12.44 -25.42 -19.06
CA GLU A 246 -12.30 -25.12 -17.62
C GLU A 246 -13.10 -25.95 -16.61
N GLY A 247 -14.04 -26.82 -16.99
CA GLY A 247 -14.74 -27.64 -15.99
C GLY A 247 -13.78 -28.55 -15.19
N GLU A 248 -13.06 -29.42 -15.90
CA GLU A 248 -12.06 -30.30 -15.29
C GLU A 248 -10.75 -29.56 -14.99
N GLY A 249 -10.31 -28.64 -15.86
CA GLY A 249 -9.05 -27.90 -15.68
C GLY A 249 -9.08 -26.92 -14.50
N MET A 250 -10.19 -26.24 -14.23
CA MET A 250 -10.32 -25.39 -13.03
C MET A 250 -10.41 -26.25 -11.78
N PHE A 251 -11.17 -27.35 -11.81
CA PHE A 251 -11.25 -28.29 -10.70
C PHE A 251 -9.85 -28.83 -10.35
N TRP A 252 -9.10 -29.40 -11.31
CA TRP A 252 -7.75 -29.90 -11.06
C TRP A 252 -6.76 -28.81 -10.61
N ARG A 253 -6.86 -27.58 -11.13
CA ARG A 253 -6.06 -26.44 -10.66
C ARG A 253 -6.40 -26.06 -9.21
N GLN A 254 -7.68 -26.04 -8.83
CA GLN A 254 -8.12 -25.82 -7.46
C GLN A 254 -7.65 -26.95 -6.54
N GLN A 255 -7.80 -28.21 -6.96
CA GLN A 255 -7.32 -29.39 -6.21
C GLN A 255 -5.80 -29.36 -6.03
N ALA A 256 -5.04 -28.96 -7.05
CA ALA A 256 -3.59 -28.81 -6.95
C ALA A 256 -3.19 -27.70 -5.95
N ARG A 257 -3.93 -26.57 -5.93
CA ARG A 257 -3.75 -25.50 -4.94
C ARG A 257 -4.05 -25.97 -3.52
N LEU A 258 -5.16 -26.68 -3.32
CA LEU A 258 -5.52 -27.25 -2.03
C LEU A 258 -4.50 -28.30 -1.56
N LEU A 259 -4.04 -29.18 -2.47
CA LEU A 259 -3.02 -30.18 -2.16
C LEU A 259 -1.69 -29.53 -1.80
N PHE A 260 -1.25 -28.53 -2.56
CA PHE A 260 -0.02 -27.79 -2.26
C PHE A 260 -0.10 -27.06 -0.92
N ALA A 261 -1.22 -26.40 -0.65
CA ALA A 261 -1.51 -25.77 0.65
C ALA A 261 -1.46 -26.79 1.80
N ALA A 262 -2.09 -27.95 1.63
CA ALA A 262 -2.08 -29.02 2.61
C ALA A 262 -0.66 -29.59 2.84
N CYS A 263 0.12 -29.79 1.78
CA CYS A 263 1.52 -30.22 1.87
C CYS A 263 2.40 -29.19 2.60
N LEU A 264 2.23 -27.89 2.31
CA LEU A 264 2.95 -26.81 3.00
C LEU A 264 2.62 -26.74 4.49
N LEU A 265 1.33 -26.78 4.84
CA LEU A 265 0.88 -26.79 6.23
C LEU A 265 1.31 -28.07 6.95
N GLY A 266 1.26 -29.22 6.28
CA GLY A 266 1.75 -30.50 6.80
C GLY A 266 3.25 -30.49 7.06
N LEU A 267 4.04 -29.94 6.14
CA LEU A 267 5.48 -29.75 6.32
C LEU A 267 5.78 -28.80 7.48
N PHE A 268 5.10 -27.65 7.54
CA PHE A 268 5.26 -26.71 8.66
C PHE A 268 4.87 -27.37 9.99
N GLY A 269 3.75 -28.09 10.04
CA GLY A 269 3.31 -28.83 11.21
C GLY A 269 4.33 -29.88 11.66
N TRP A 270 4.90 -30.64 10.72
CA TRP A 270 5.96 -31.60 10.99
C TRP A 270 7.22 -30.94 11.57
N VAL A 271 7.70 -29.84 10.96
CA VAL A 271 8.82 -29.06 11.49
C VAL A 271 8.48 -28.47 12.88
N ALA A 272 7.25 -28.00 13.08
CA ALA A 272 6.81 -27.45 14.34
C ALA A 272 6.75 -28.49 15.47
N ILE A 273 6.36 -29.73 15.16
CA ILE A 273 6.41 -30.84 16.13
C ILE A 273 7.86 -31.16 16.52
N LEU A 274 8.80 -31.10 15.59
CA LEU A 274 10.21 -31.43 15.86
C LEU A 274 10.97 -30.32 16.59
N TYR A 275 10.71 -29.05 16.26
CA TYR A 275 11.55 -27.93 16.68
C TYR A 275 10.82 -26.85 17.49
N PHE A 276 9.48 -26.79 17.42
CA PHE A 276 8.66 -25.71 17.99
C PHE A 276 7.51 -26.24 18.85
N VAL A 277 7.77 -27.27 19.67
CA VAL A 277 6.76 -27.90 20.54
C VAL A 277 6.04 -26.88 21.41
N ASP A 278 6.75 -25.86 21.90
CA ASP A 278 6.17 -24.79 22.73
C ASP A 278 5.08 -23.97 22.00
N LEU A 279 5.21 -23.79 20.68
CA LEU A 279 4.19 -23.13 19.85
C LEU A 279 2.92 -23.98 19.77
N LEU A 280 3.07 -25.31 19.71
CA LEU A 280 1.97 -26.27 19.56
C LEU A 280 1.35 -26.68 20.90
N ARG A 281 2.09 -26.54 22.01
CA ARG A 281 1.67 -26.97 23.35
C ARG A 281 0.48 -26.18 23.88
N GLU A 282 0.43 -24.89 23.55
CA GLU A 282 -0.64 -24.00 23.99
C GLU A 282 -1.50 -23.55 22.80
N ASN A 283 -2.81 -23.84 22.87
CA ASN A 283 -3.77 -23.45 21.83
C ASN A 283 -3.74 -21.94 21.53
N ARG A 284 -3.45 -21.11 22.54
CA ARG A 284 -3.37 -19.65 22.40
C ARG A 284 -2.25 -19.23 21.45
N ASN A 285 -1.07 -19.84 21.58
CA ASN A 285 0.10 -19.56 20.74
C ASN A 285 -0.14 -19.97 19.28
N LEU A 286 -0.78 -21.12 19.06
CA LEU A 286 -1.15 -21.56 17.73
C LEU A 286 -2.21 -20.64 17.09
N LEU A 287 -3.24 -20.27 17.85
CA LEU A 287 -4.33 -19.40 17.38
C LEU A 287 -3.81 -18.01 16.97
N SER A 288 -2.88 -17.43 17.71
CA SER A 288 -2.29 -16.13 17.35
C SER A 288 -1.31 -16.21 16.20
N ALA A 289 -0.51 -17.27 16.08
CA ALA A 289 0.31 -17.49 14.89
C ALA A 289 -0.58 -17.63 13.65
N ALA A 290 -1.69 -18.38 13.75
CA ALA A 290 -2.69 -18.49 12.69
C ALA A 290 -3.39 -17.15 12.40
N ALA A 291 -3.72 -16.35 13.42
CA ALA A 291 -4.33 -15.04 13.26
C ALA A 291 -3.37 -14.04 12.59
N ALA A 292 -2.08 -14.04 12.96
CA ALA A 292 -1.06 -13.22 12.32
C ALA A 292 -0.87 -13.63 10.85
N PHE A 293 -0.87 -14.93 10.57
CA PHE A 293 -0.82 -15.47 9.21
C PHE A 293 -2.06 -15.07 8.40
N ALA A 294 -3.26 -15.18 8.96
CA ALA A 294 -4.50 -14.76 8.33
C ALA A 294 -4.54 -13.24 8.08
N LEU A 295 -4.11 -12.43 9.05
CA LEU A 295 -3.98 -10.98 8.90
C LEU A 295 -3.04 -10.62 7.76
N PHE A 296 -1.89 -11.30 7.66
CA PHE A 296 -0.97 -11.15 6.55
C PHE A 296 -1.61 -11.49 5.21
N LEU A 297 -2.32 -12.62 5.11
CA LEU A 297 -2.99 -13.02 3.86
C LEU A 297 -4.05 -12.00 3.43
N VAL A 298 -4.84 -11.47 4.38
CA VAL A 298 -5.83 -10.42 4.10
C VAL A 298 -5.14 -9.15 3.62
N ALA A 299 -4.07 -8.71 4.29
CA ALA A 299 -3.33 -7.52 3.91
C ALA A 299 -2.62 -7.69 2.55
N ALA A 300 -2.03 -8.86 2.29
CA ALA A 300 -1.43 -9.19 1.00
C ALA A 300 -2.46 -9.20 -0.12
N ALA A 301 -3.63 -9.83 0.11
CA ALA A 301 -4.73 -9.83 -0.85
C ALA A 301 -5.22 -8.41 -1.15
N PHE A 302 -5.40 -7.56 -0.13
CA PHE A 302 -5.78 -6.16 -0.29
C PHE A 302 -4.76 -5.40 -1.16
N CYS A 303 -3.47 -5.53 -0.87
CA CYS A 303 -2.41 -4.85 -1.63
C CYS A 303 -2.34 -5.33 -3.09
N LEU A 304 -2.51 -6.63 -3.35
CA LEU A 304 -2.42 -7.21 -4.69
C LEU A 304 -3.65 -6.90 -5.57
N HIS A 305 -4.84 -6.76 -4.98
CA HIS A 305 -6.07 -6.42 -5.74
C HIS A 305 -6.21 -4.92 -5.99
N HIS A 306 -5.43 -4.06 -5.30
CA HIS A 306 -5.49 -2.62 -5.48
C HIS A 306 -4.50 -2.17 -6.57
N PRO A 307 -4.98 -1.62 -7.72
CA PRO A 307 -4.13 -1.35 -8.89
C PRO A 307 -2.96 -0.38 -8.63
N SER A 308 -3.10 0.50 -7.64
CA SER A 308 -2.11 1.53 -7.30
C SER A 308 -0.99 1.06 -6.35
N LEU A 309 -1.14 -0.11 -5.72
CA LEU A 309 -0.22 -0.61 -4.68
C LEU A 309 0.75 -1.66 -5.23
N GLY A 310 0.24 -2.61 -6.01
CA GLY A 310 1.05 -3.62 -6.68
C GLY A 310 1.84 -4.56 -5.74
N PRO A 311 2.72 -5.42 -6.30
CA PRO A 311 3.42 -6.46 -5.54
C PRO A 311 4.42 -5.94 -4.48
N PHE A 312 4.95 -4.73 -4.65
CA PHE A 312 5.86 -4.10 -3.68
C PHE A 312 5.17 -3.68 -2.38
N ALA A 313 3.85 -3.54 -2.39
CA ALA A 313 3.05 -3.17 -1.22
C ALA A 313 2.72 -4.35 -0.31
N VAL A 314 3.04 -5.59 -0.70
CA VAL A 314 2.74 -6.77 0.13
C VAL A 314 3.50 -6.68 1.46
N PRO A 315 2.81 -6.66 2.61
CA PRO A 315 3.42 -6.35 3.90
C PRO A 315 4.06 -7.60 4.54
N VAL A 316 4.98 -8.25 3.84
CA VAL A 316 5.75 -9.40 4.39
C VAL A 316 6.43 -9.04 5.73
N PRO A 317 7.03 -7.84 5.91
CA PRO A 317 7.62 -7.46 7.19
C PRO A 317 6.62 -7.48 8.35
N LEU A 318 5.32 -7.24 8.13
CA LEU A 318 4.31 -7.25 9.20
C LEU A 318 4.26 -8.61 9.88
N LEU A 319 4.14 -9.68 9.09
CA LEU A 319 4.13 -11.05 9.62
C LEU A 319 5.46 -11.38 10.28
N SER A 320 6.57 -11.11 9.57
CA SER A 320 7.90 -11.45 10.04
C SER A 320 8.22 -10.79 11.37
N VAL A 321 7.88 -9.51 11.55
CA VAL A 321 8.09 -8.78 12.81
C VAL A 321 7.21 -9.35 13.91
N LEU A 322 5.90 -9.48 13.69
CA LEU A 322 4.96 -9.98 14.70
C LEU A 322 5.39 -11.35 15.25
N VAL A 323 5.64 -12.30 14.35
CA VAL A 323 5.98 -13.67 14.73
C VAL A 323 7.36 -13.74 15.38
N THR A 324 8.33 -12.96 14.90
CA THR A 324 9.69 -12.96 15.47
C THR A 324 9.72 -12.35 16.87
N VAL A 325 8.96 -11.29 17.12
CA VAL A 325 8.91 -10.66 18.46
C VAL A 325 8.18 -11.57 19.46
N LEU A 326 7.11 -12.24 19.04
CA LEU A 326 6.34 -13.14 19.90
C LEU A 326 7.03 -14.50 20.16
N TYR A 327 7.61 -15.10 19.12
CA TYR A 327 8.06 -16.50 19.13
C TYR A 327 9.55 -16.70 18.80
N ARG A 328 10.30 -15.60 18.69
CA ARG A 328 11.72 -15.56 18.29
C ARG A 328 11.96 -15.97 16.83
N ASP A 329 13.20 -15.82 16.40
CA ASP A 329 13.68 -16.13 15.05
C ASP A 329 13.48 -17.59 14.64
N ARG A 330 13.53 -18.52 15.60
CA ARG A 330 13.27 -19.95 15.37
C ARG A 330 11.92 -20.22 14.72
N VAL A 331 10.86 -19.51 15.11
CA VAL A 331 9.52 -19.62 14.50
C VAL A 331 9.31 -18.56 13.41
N GLY A 332 9.92 -17.38 13.57
CA GLY A 332 9.82 -16.27 12.62
C GLY A 332 10.26 -16.63 11.20
N PHE A 333 11.40 -17.31 11.05
CA PHE A 333 11.91 -17.70 9.73
C PHE A 333 10.97 -18.71 9.02
N PRO A 334 10.63 -19.88 9.61
CA PRO A 334 9.79 -20.86 8.92
C PRO A 334 8.38 -20.34 8.61
N LEU A 335 7.76 -19.57 9.52
CA LEU A 335 6.40 -19.07 9.29
C LEU A 335 6.37 -17.96 8.21
N THR A 336 7.42 -17.14 8.13
CA THR A 336 7.60 -16.18 7.03
C THR A 336 7.76 -16.90 5.69
N ILE A 337 8.61 -17.93 5.63
CA ILE A 337 8.82 -18.73 4.42
C ILE A 337 7.51 -19.40 4.00
N LEU A 338 6.78 -20.00 4.93
CA LEU A 338 5.47 -20.60 4.68
C LEU A 338 4.51 -19.60 4.02
N ALA A 339 4.43 -18.39 4.55
CA ALA A 339 3.53 -17.35 4.07
C ALA A 339 3.87 -16.89 2.65
N ILE A 340 5.16 -16.73 2.36
CA ILE A 340 5.64 -16.33 1.04
C ILE A 340 5.41 -17.47 0.04
N SER A 341 5.74 -18.72 0.39
CA SER A 341 5.48 -19.88 -0.46
C SER A 341 3.99 -20.08 -0.73
N TRP A 342 3.14 -19.84 0.26
CA TRP A 342 1.69 -19.85 0.10
C TRP A 342 1.24 -18.82 -0.94
N LEU A 343 1.68 -17.56 -0.79
CA LEU A 343 1.31 -16.47 -1.67
C LEU A 343 1.81 -16.71 -3.10
N ALA A 344 3.07 -17.16 -3.24
CA ALA A 344 3.68 -17.36 -4.54
C ALA A 344 2.97 -18.42 -5.39
N PHE A 345 2.54 -19.52 -4.77
CA PHE A 345 1.83 -20.59 -5.47
C PHE A 345 0.38 -20.22 -5.83
N HIS A 346 -0.35 -19.56 -4.92
CA HIS A 346 -1.76 -19.24 -5.15
C HIS A 346 -1.95 -18.10 -6.16
N MET A 347 -1.05 -17.12 -6.16
CA MET A 347 -1.14 -15.93 -7.02
C MET A 347 -0.41 -16.10 -8.35
N GLY A 348 0.36 -17.18 -8.54
CA GLY A 348 1.12 -17.41 -9.78
C GLY A 348 2.14 -16.30 -10.08
N VAL A 349 2.76 -15.76 -9.03
CA VAL A 349 3.65 -14.60 -9.17
C VAL A 349 4.95 -14.94 -9.88
N ALA A 350 5.50 -13.99 -10.64
CA ALA A 350 6.81 -14.13 -11.26
C ALA A 350 7.91 -14.42 -10.21
N PRO A 351 8.96 -15.20 -10.55
CA PRO A 351 10.05 -15.54 -9.62
C PRO A 351 10.75 -14.33 -8.99
N PHE A 352 10.77 -13.19 -9.69
CA PHE A 352 11.32 -11.94 -9.17
C PHE A 352 10.60 -11.45 -7.90
N TRP A 353 9.26 -11.50 -7.88
CA TRP A 353 8.47 -11.07 -6.72
C TRP A 353 8.68 -11.97 -5.50
N LEU A 354 8.82 -13.27 -5.74
CA LEU A 354 9.19 -14.24 -4.72
C LEU A 354 10.52 -13.86 -4.06
N LEU A 355 11.53 -13.48 -4.86
CA LEU A 355 12.82 -13.02 -4.34
C LEU A 355 12.69 -11.76 -3.48
N VAL A 356 11.94 -10.75 -3.95
CA VAL A 356 11.69 -9.50 -3.19
C VAL A 356 11.07 -9.82 -1.82
N TRP A 357 10.02 -10.63 -1.80
CA TRP A 357 9.32 -11.01 -0.57
C TRP A 357 10.20 -11.84 0.36
N LEU A 358 10.99 -12.79 -0.18
CA LEU A 358 11.96 -13.56 0.60
C LEU A 358 13.01 -12.67 1.25
N VAL A 359 13.66 -11.80 0.50
CA VAL A 359 14.68 -10.90 1.04
C VAL A 359 14.07 -9.98 2.12
N SER A 360 12.93 -9.36 1.83
CA SER A 360 12.24 -8.48 2.77
C SER A 360 11.84 -9.20 4.07
N GLY A 361 11.27 -10.40 3.97
CA GLY A 361 10.86 -11.20 5.12
C GLY A 361 12.04 -11.71 5.95
N LEU A 362 13.05 -12.32 5.32
CA LEU A 362 14.21 -12.87 6.02
C LEU A 362 15.04 -11.77 6.71
N VAL A 363 15.24 -10.63 6.03
CA VAL A 363 15.92 -9.48 6.63
C VAL A 363 15.11 -8.91 7.80
N SER A 364 13.78 -8.85 7.68
CA SER A 364 12.91 -8.45 8.80
C SER A 364 13.12 -9.35 10.02
N VAL A 365 13.07 -10.68 9.87
CA VAL A 365 13.34 -11.61 10.99
C VAL A 365 14.75 -11.40 11.57
N ALA A 366 15.77 -11.28 10.72
CA ALA A 366 17.16 -11.11 11.14
C ALA A 366 17.40 -9.81 11.93
N LEU A 367 16.70 -8.73 11.57
CA LEU A 367 16.77 -7.44 12.27
C LEU A 367 15.99 -7.45 13.59
N MET A 368 14.89 -8.20 13.65
CA MET A 368 13.98 -8.23 14.80
C MET A 368 14.38 -9.25 15.89
N ARG A 369 15.24 -10.23 15.57
CA ARG A 369 15.59 -11.36 16.46
C ARG A 369 16.12 -11.01 17.85
N ARG A 370 16.66 -9.79 18.04
CA ARG A 370 17.31 -9.33 19.29
C ARG A 370 16.95 -7.88 19.60
N ILE A 371 15.68 -7.54 19.48
CA ILE A 371 15.24 -6.19 19.80
C ILE A 371 15.29 -5.96 21.30
N ARG A 372 16.03 -4.93 21.70
CA ARG A 372 16.17 -4.48 23.08
C ARG A 372 16.00 -2.97 23.25
N GLN A 373 15.90 -2.22 22.15
CA GLN A 373 15.84 -0.76 22.18
C GLN A 373 14.97 -0.23 21.03
N ARG A 374 14.35 0.94 21.24
CA ARG A 374 13.42 1.55 20.27
C ARG A 374 14.11 1.99 18.97
N ASP A 375 15.39 2.39 19.04
CA ASP A 375 16.19 2.78 17.87
C ASP A 375 16.37 1.65 16.84
N GLN A 376 16.33 0.40 17.31
CA GLN A 376 16.48 -0.77 16.45
C GLN A 376 15.30 -0.94 15.49
N PHE A 377 14.11 -0.47 15.85
CA PHE A 377 12.96 -0.42 14.93
C PHE A 377 13.18 0.61 13.81
N TYR A 378 13.66 1.82 14.14
CA TYR A 378 13.94 2.84 13.13
C TYR A 378 15.04 2.39 12.16
N ARG A 379 16.09 1.76 12.69
CA ARG A 379 17.15 1.16 11.86
C ARG A 379 16.59 0.07 10.95
N ALA A 380 15.67 -0.76 11.45
CA ALA A 380 15.07 -1.81 10.63
C ALA A 380 14.20 -1.26 9.51
N ILE A 381 13.37 -0.25 9.80
CA ILE A 381 12.57 0.47 8.79
C ILE A 381 13.49 1.04 7.71
N ALA A 382 14.58 1.72 8.09
CA ALA A 382 15.51 2.32 7.13
C ALA A 382 16.19 1.27 6.23
N ILE A 383 16.65 0.15 6.81
CA ILE A 383 17.28 -0.93 6.03
C ILE A 383 16.27 -1.59 5.09
N LEU A 384 15.06 -1.89 5.55
CA LEU A 384 14.01 -2.50 4.74
C LEU A 384 13.54 -1.59 3.61
N ALA A 385 13.40 -0.28 3.87
CA ALA A 385 13.08 0.70 2.84
C ALA A 385 14.21 0.81 1.80
N GLY A 386 15.47 0.84 2.25
CA GLY A 386 16.63 0.84 1.34
C GLY A 386 16.68 -0.40 0.44
N ILE A 387 16.39 -1.58 0.99
CA ILE A 387 16.28 -2.83 0.22
C ILE A 387 15.15 -2.75 -0.79
N GLN A 388 13.96 -2.28 -0.39
CA GLN A 388 12.82 -2.14 -1.30
C GLN A 388 13.15 -1.18 -2.45
N ILE A 389 13.75 -0.02 -2.16
CA ILE A 389 14.20 0.93 -3.19
C ILE A 389 15.18 0.26 -4.15
N ALA A 390 16.19 -0.45 -3.63
CA ALA A 390 17.17 -1.15 -4.46
C ALA A 390 16.52 -2.22 -5.35
N MET A 391 15.55 -2.98 -4.83
CA MET A 391 14.82 -3.99 -5.60
C MET A 391 13.93 -3.37 -6.67
N ILE A 392 13.27 -2.24 -6.39
CA ILE A 392 12.50 -1.46 -7.37
C ILE A 392 13.43 -0.93 -8.47
N SER A 393 14.58 -0.36 -8.12
CA SER A 393 15.55 0.11 -9.11
C SER A 393 16.07 -1.04 -9.99
N LEU A 394 16.31 -2.22 -9.39
CA LEU A 394 16.78 -3.40 -10.12
C LEU A 394 15.71 -3.96 -11.07
N SER A 395 14.44 -4.01 -10.65
CA SER A 395 13.35 -4.46 -11.54
C SER A 395 13.24 -3.58 -12.77
N ARG A 396 13.31 -2.26 -12.58
CA ARG A 396 13.23 -1.28 -13.66
C ARG A 396 14.41 -1.35 -14.62
N LEU A 397 15.61 -1.58 -14.10
CA LEU A 397 16.79 -1.80 -14.91
C LEU A 397 16.69 -3.09 -15.74
N ALA A 398 16.15 -4.16 -15.15
CA ALA A 398 15.94 -5.44 -15.84
C ALA A 398 14.87 -5.34 -16.95
N ASP A 399 13.80 -4.58 -16.72
CA ASP A 399 12.70 -4.41 -17.66
C ASP A 399 13.00 -3.39 -18.79
N GLY A 400 14.11 -2.64 -18.69
CA GLY A 400 14.49 -1.62 -19.68
C GLY A 400 13.56 -0.41 -19.73
N THR A 401 12.57 -0.33 -18.84
CA THR A 401 11.67 0.82 -18.69
C THR A 401 12.42 1.92 -17.94
N GLY A 402 12.62 3.09 -18.56
CA GLY A 402 13.33 4.22 -17.96
C GLY A 402 12.69 4.78 -16.67
N ALA A 403 13.08 6.00 -16.28
CA ALA A 403 12.71 6.57 -14.98
C ALA A 403 11.23 7.02 -14.82
N SER A 404 10.37 6.83 -15.82
CA SER A 404 8.97 7.25 -15.78
C SER A 404 8.16 6.38 -14.81
N GLY A 405 7.40 7.00 -13.90
CA GLY A 405 6.55 6.31 -12.91
C GLY A 405 7.26 5.84 -11.63
N LEU A 406 8.57 6.07 -11.48
CA LEU A 406 9.35 5.63 -10.31
C LEU A 406 8.90 6.20 -8.97
N LEU A 407 8.35 7.43 -8.96
CA LEU A 407 8.01 8.12 -7.71
C LEU A 407 6.97 7.34 -6.90
N GLN A 408 5.93 6.82 -7.54
CA GLN A 408 4.88 6.08 -6.86
C GLN A 408 5.42 4.76 -6.28
N GLU A 409 6.23 4.02 -7.04
CA GLU A 409 6.81 2.76 -6.57
C GLU A 409 7.78 2.97 -5.41
N TYR A 410 8.64 4.00 -5.47
CA TYR A 410 9.50 4.33 -4.34
C TYR A 410 8.72 4.77 -3.11
N LEU A 411 7.64 5.55 -3.28
CA LEU A 411 6.75 5.88 -2.16
C LEU A 411 6.15 4.62 -1.55
N VAL A 412 5.66 3.67 -2.36
CA VAL A 412 5.17 2.37 -1.88
C VAL A 412 6.29 1.58 -1.18
N GLY A 413 7.48 1.53 -1.76
CA GLY A 413 8.65 0.83 -1.21
C GLY A 413 9.13 1.39 0.13
N ILE A 414 8.94 2.69 0.38
CA ILE A 414 9.25 3.35 1.66
C ILE A 414 8.11 3.16 2.66
N ILE A 415 6.86 3.38 2.24
CA ILE A 415 5.69 3.34 3.12
C ILE A 415 5.42 1.91 3.60
N THR A 416 5.66 0.89 2.77
CA THR A 416 5.31 -0.50 3.12
C THR A 416 6.09 -1.01 4.33
N PRO A 417 7.43 -0.89 4.43
CA PRO A 417 8.17 -1.22 5.65
C PRO A 417 7.78 -0.37 6.86
N VAL A 418 7.56 0.95 6.68
CA VAL A 418 7.13 1.85 7.76
C VAL A 418 5.78 1.38 8.33
N ALA A 419 4.79 1.20 7.47
CA ALA A 419 3.44 0.79 7.85
C ALA A 419 3.45 -0.62 8.46
N SER A 420 4.22 -1.55 7.91
CA SER A 420 4.32 -2.92 8.42
C SER A 420 4.90 -2.97 9.84
N VAL A 421 6.03 -2.28 10.08
CA VAL A 421 6.66 -2.25 11.41
C VAL A 421 5.83 -1.46 12.41
N ALA A 422 5.26 -0.32 12.00
CA ALA A 422 4.40 0.48 12.87
C ALA A 422 3.13 -0.27 13.28
N LEU A 423 2.49 -0.96 12.32
CA LEU A 423 1.31 -1.78 12.60
C LEU A 423 1.66 -2.98 13.50
N ALA A 424 2.81 -3.64 13.28
CA ALA A 424 3.27 -4.69 14.18
C ALA A 424 3.46 -4.16 15.62
N LEU A 425 4.14 -3.03 15.79
CA LEU A 425 4.33 -2.38 17.08
C LEU A 425 3.01 -1.99 17.76
N PHE A 426 2.03 -1.54 16.99
CA PHE A 426 0.70 -1.22 17.51
C PHE A 426 -0.06 -2.47 17.97
N LEU A 427 0.07 -3.59 17.24
CA LEU A 427 -0.62 -4.83 17.54
C LEU A 427 0.01 -5.62 18.69
N LEU A 428 1.34 -5.54 18.88
CA LEU A 428 2.06 -6.32 19.90
C LEU A 428 1.49 -6.17 21.32
N PRO A 429 1.27 -4.96 21.87
CA PRO A 429 0.68 -4.78 23.20
C PRO A 429 -0.73 -5.36 23.36
N ILE A 430 -1.47 -5.53 22.26
CA ILE A 430 -2.81 -6.12 22.24
C ILE A 430 -2.72 -7.65 22.19
N VAL A 431 -1.83 -8.18 21.35
CA VAL A 431 -1.70 -9.61 21.11
C VAL A 431 -0.98 -10.30 22.27
N GLU A 432 0.11 -9.72 22.78
CA GLU A 432 0.96 -10.35 23.82
C GLU A 432 0.19 -10.84 25.05
N PRO A 433 -0.68 -10.03 25.70
CA PRO A 433 -1.47 -10.50 26.85
C PRO A 433 -2.47 -11.58 26.49
N LEU A 434 -3.04 -11.57 25.27
CA LEU A 434 -4.00 -12.58 24.82
C LEU A 434 -3.35 -13.95 24.66
N VAL A 435 -2.08 -13.97 24.24
CA VAL A 435 -1.32 -15.20 24.04
C VAL A 435 -0.50 -15.62 25.26
N GLY A 436 -0.41 -14.76 26.29
CA GLY A 436 0.46 -15.00 27.45
C GLY A 436 1.95 -14.92 27.11
N ALA A 437 2.31 -14.31 25.98
CA ALA A 437 3.70 -14.13 25.57
C ALA A 437 4.31 -12.98 26.37
N CYS A 438 5.60 -13.13 26.68
CA CYS A 438 6.39 -12.11 27.34
C CYS A 438 7.56 -11.76 26.43
N SER A 439 7.37 -10.75 25.58
CA SER A 439 8.43 -10.31 24.65
C SER A 439 9.53 -9.56 25.40
N ASP A 440 10.70 -9.46 24.77
CA ASP A 440 11.81 -8.64 25.29
C ASP A 440 11.38 -7.16 25.43
N LEU A 441 10.42 -6.68 24.62
CA LEU A 441 9.88 -5.33 24.73
C LEU A 441 9.08 -5.15 26.02
N THR A 442 8.14 -6.06 26.31
CA THR A 442 7.37 -6.04 27.56
C THR A 442 8.29 -6.17 28.79
N LEU A 443 9.32 -7.00 28.70
CA LEU A 443 10.32 -7.11 29.77
C LEU A 443 11.08 -5.81 30.00
N LEU A 444 11.42 -5.06 28.94
CA LEU A 444 12.06 -3.76 29.09
C LEU A 444 11.15 -2.74 29.78
N GLU A 445 9.87 -2.73 29.43
CA GLU A 445 8.88 -1.87 30.09
C GLU A 445 8.74 -2.22 31.57
N LEU A 446 8.69 -3.51 31.92
CA LEU A 446 8.66 -3.99 33.30
C LEU A 446 9.97 -3.75 34.06
N SER A 447 11.09 -3.60 33.36
CA SER A 447 12.39 -3.29 33.96
C SER A 447 12.54 -1.82 34.38
N ASP A 448 11.64 -0.94 33.92
CA ASP A 448 11.62 0.46 34.35
C ASP A 448 11.20 0.54 35.82
N LEU A 449 12.10 1.03 36.66
CA LEU A 449 11.85 1.25 38.09
C LEU A 449 10.75 2.27 38.36
N ASN A 450 10.33 3.03 37.33
CA ASN A 450 9.17 3.89 37.42
C ASN A 450 7.83 3.16 37.27
N HIS A 451 7.83 1.86 36.99
CA HIS A 451 6.63 1.04 36.92
C HIS A 451 5.79 1.24 38.21
N PRO A 452 4.46 1.48 38.12
CA PRO A 452 3.66 1.88 39.28
C PRO A 452 3.73 0.90 40.46
N LEU A 453 3.78 -0.41 40.18
CA LEU A 453 3.92 -1.44 41.20
C LEU A 453 5.29 -1.41 41.91
N LEU A 454 6.37 -1.14 41.16
CA LEU A 454 7.71 -1.03 41.72
C LEU A 454 7.86 0.26 42.53
N LYS A 455 7.29 1.38 42.08
CA LYS A 455 7.20 2.62 42.87
C LYS A 455 6.44 2.41 44.17
N LYS A 456 5.33 1.67 44.11
CA LYS A 456 4.55 1.31 45.30
C LYS A 456 5.41 0.52 46.29
N MET A 457 6.14 -0.49 45.82
CA MET A 457 7.08 -1.27 46.65
C MET A 457 8.21 -0.41 47.22
N ALA A 458 8.75 0.53 46.46
CA ALA A 458 9.78 1.44 46.95
C ALA A 458 9.30 2.34 48.10
N LEU A 459 7.99 2.66 48.15
CA LEU A 459 7.39 3.48 49.20
C LEU A 459 6.91 2.67 50.40
N GLU A 460 6.28 1.52 50.18
CA GLU A 460 5.67 0.70 51.24
C GLU A 460 6.65 -0.33 51.83
N SER A 461 7.68 -0.73 51.11
CA SER A 461 8.63 -1.79 51.50
C SER A 461 10.03 -1.51 50.94
N GLN A 462 10.62 -0.38 51.37
CA GLN A 462 11.90 0.12 50.84
C GLN A 462 13.04 -0.90 50.93
N GLY A 463 13.11 -1.68 52.00
CA GLY A 463 14.14 -2.71 52.19
C GLY A 463 14.00 -3.85 51.19
N THR A 464 12.79 -4.36 51.01
CA THR A 464 12.47 -5.37 49.99
C THR A 464 12.71 -4.85 48.57
N PHE A 465 12.41 -3.57 48.30
CA PHE A 465 12.72 -2.95 47.01
C PHE A 465 14.23 -2.93 46.72
N HIS A 466 15.04 -2.50 47.70
CA HIS A 466 16.49 -2.47 47.55
C HIS A 466 17.07 -3.88 47.39
N HIS A 467 16.58 -4.84 48.18
CA HIS A 467 16.89 -6.27 48.05
C HIS A 467 16.66 -6.78 46.63
N SER A 468 15.45 -6.57 46.10
CA SER A 468 15.05 -7.03 44.77
C SER A 468 15.94 -6.46 43.65
N GLN A 469 16.41 -5.20 43.80
CA GLN A 469 17.35 -4.60 42.85
C GLN A 469 18.73 -5.26 42.88
N VAL A 470 19.26 -5.54 44.07
CA VAL A 470 20.56 -6.20 44.26
C VAL A 470 20.52 -7.64 43.73
N VAL A 471 19.50 -8.40 44.12
CA VAL A 471 19.25 -9.75 43.62
C VAL A 471 19.09 -9.74 42.10
N GLY A 472 18.37 -8.76 41.55
CA GLY A 472 18.22 -8.61 40.10
C GLY A 472 19.53 -8.41 39.36
N GLN A 473 20.47 -7.63 39.90
CA GLN A 473 21.80 -7.45 39.30
C GLN A 473 22.63 -8.74 39.36
N LEU A 474 22.60 -9.46 40.48
CA LEU A 474 23.28 -10.75 40.63
C LEU A 474 22.74 -11.77 39.63
N ALA A 475 21.41 -11.90 39.59
CA ALA A 475 20.71 -12.87 38.77
C ALA A 475 20.88 -12.56 37.27
N GLU A 476 20.80 -11.30 36.85
CA GLU A 476 21.06 -10.86 35.47
C GLU A 476 22.45 -11.26 35.00
N HIS A 477 23.47 -10.99 35.83
CA HIS A 477 24.87 -11.26 35.48
C HIS A 477 25.15 -12.77 35.37
N ALA A 478 24.61 -13.56 36.28
CA ALA A 478 24.71 -15.02 36.25
C ALA A 478 23.98 -15.62 35.03
N ALA A 479 22.77 -15.14 34.74
CA ALA A 479 22.01 -15.56 33.56
C ALA A 479 22.73 -15.23 32.25
N GLN A 480 23.36 -14.06 32.17
CA GLN A 480 24.20 -13.69 31.03
C GLN A 480 25.41 -14.62 30.87
N GLY A 481 26.06 -15.00 31.99
CA GLY A 481 27.23 -15.89 32.00
C GLY A 481 26.98 -17.27 31.41
N ILE A 482 25.76 -17.81 31.59
CA ILE A 482 25.38 -19.15 31.08
C ILE A 482 24.52 -19.11 29.80
N GLY A 483 24.26 -17.91 29.26
CA GLY A 483 23.40 -17.73 28.08
C GLY A 483 21.92 -18.02 28.32
N ALA A 484 21.45 -17.86 29.57
CA ALA A 484 20.02 -17.83 29.90
C ALA A 484 19.41 -16.45 29.57
N ASN A 485 18.09 -16.29 29.69
CA ASN A 485 17.44 -15.01 29.44
C ASN A 485 17.70 -14.02 30.59
N SER A 486 18.78 -13.24 30.47
CA SER A 486 19.22 -12.28 31.49
C SER A 486 18.17 -11.20 31.80
N LEU A 487 17.48 -10.70 30.78
CA LEU A 487 16.46 -9.67 30.93
C LEU A 487 15.23 -10.21 31.68
N LEU A 488 14.75 -11.39 31.32
CA LEU A 488 13.66 -12.06 32.04
C LEU A 488 14.05 -12.31 33.50
N THR A 489 15.26 -12.80 33.73
CA THR A 489 15.77 -13.08 35.08
C THR A 489 15.81 -11.82 35.95
N ARG A 490 16.32 -10.71 35.39
CA ARG A 490 16.32 -9.41 36.06
C ARG A 490 14.91 -8.95 36.42
N VAL A 491 13.99 -8.98 35.47
CA VAL A 491 12.61 -8.53 35.68
C VAL A 491 11.91 -9.41 36.70
N GLY A 492 12.03 -10.74 36.57
CA GLY A 492 11.53 -11.70 37.57
C GLY A 492 12.03 -11.38 38.97
N ALA A 493 13.33 -11.08 39.13
CA ALA A 493 13.91 -10.66 40.40
C ALA A 493 13.34 -9.34 40.94
N LEU A 494 12.99 -8.38 40.09
CA LEU A 494 12.37 -7.12 40.55
C LEU A 494 10.98 -7.34 41.16
N PHE A 495 10.28 -8.41 40.76
CA PHE A 495 8.90 -8.68 41.19
C PHE A 495 8.74 -9.89 42.12
N HIS A 496 9.78 -10.69 42.36
CA HIS A 496 9.65 -11.96 43.10
C HIS A 496 9.03 -11.80 44.50
N ASP A 497 9.32 -10.67 45.14
CA ASP A 497 9.03 -10.39 46.54
C ASP A 497 7.89 -9.38 46.75
N ILE A 498 7.15 -9.00 45.69
CA ILE A 498 6.09 -7.98 45.79
C ILE A 498 5.01 -8.31 46.83
N GLY A 499 4.82 -9.57 47.18
CA GLY A 499 3.85 -9.98 48.20
C GLY A 499 4.18 -9.47 49.59
N LYS A 500 5.46 -9.17 49.89
CA LYS A 500 5.89 -8.62 51.19
C LYS A 500 5.27 -7.24 51.48
N MET A 501 4.83 -6.51 50.46
CA MET A 501 4.18 -5.20 50.60
C MET A 501 2.91 -5.21 51.46
N ASN A 502 2.22 -6.34 51.54
CA ASN A 502 1.00 -6.43 52.34
C ASN A 502 1.26 -6.40 53.84
N LYS A 503 2.45 -6.87 54.27
CA LYS A 503 2.86 -6.94 55.69
C LYS A 503 4.34 -6.60 55.86
N PRO A 504 4.80 -5.39 55.46
CA PRO A 504 6.22 -5.08 55.39
C PRO A 504 6.95 -5.27 56.73
N GLU A 505 6.29 -4.97 57.84
CA GLU A 505 6.82 -5.02 59.20
C GLU A 505 7.19 -6.42 59.70
N TYR A 506 6.79 -7.48 59.00
CA TYR A 506 7.19 -8.86 59.33
C TYR A 506 8.52 -9.26 58.67
N TYR A 507 9.06 -8.46 57.76
CA TYR A 507 10.29 -8.78 57.05
C TYR A 507 11.46 -7.92 57.55
N VAL A 508 12.55 -8.57 57.95
CA VAL A 508 13.68 -7.94 58.67
C VAL A 508 14.30 -6.78 57.90
N GLU A 509 14.34 -6.87 56.57
CA GLU A 509 14.88 -5.83 55.70
C GLU A 509 14.08 -4.51 55.75
N ASN A 510 12.82 -4.55 56.20
CA ASN A 510 11.94 -3.38 56.31
C ASN A 510 11.79 -2.86 57.75
N GLN A 511 12.28 -3.58 58.77
CA GLN A 511 12.02 -3.26 60.19
C GLN A 511 12.82 -2.06 60.73
N GLY A 512 13.83 -1.55 60.03
CA GLY A 512 14.54 -0.31 60.39
C GLY A 512 15.17 -0.29 61.79
N GLY A 513 15.37 -1.46 62.43
CA GLY A 513 15.84 -1.58 63.82
C GLY A 513 14.76 -1.52 64.91
N GLY A 514 13.47 -1.53 64.55
CA GLY A 514 12.34 -1.66 65.47
C GLY A 514 12.14 -3.09 66.04
N PRO A 515 11.17 -3.29 66.93
CA PRO A 515 10.87 -4.61 67.50
C PRO A 515 10.42 -5.61 66.42
N ASN A 516 10.93 -6.83 66.48
CA ASN A 516 10.60 -7.88 65.52
C ASN A 516 9.20 -8.45 65.80
N LYS A 517 8.28 -8.32 64.85
CA LYS A 517 6.90 -8.83 64.97
C LYS A 517 6.80 -10.33 65.16
N HIS A 518 7.84 -11.09 64.82
CA HIS A 518 7.91 -12.53 65.03
C HIS A 518 8.19 -12.95 66.48
N ASP A 519 8.55 -12.02 67.36
CA ASP A 519 8.80 -12.32 68.78
C ASP A 519 7.49 -12.63 69.53
N ASP A 520 6.38 -12.03 69.10
CA ASP A 520 5.04 -12.21 69.68
C ASP A 520 4.25 -13.37 69.03
N LEU A 521 4.84 -14.10 68.07
CA LEU A 521 4.19 -15.16 67.32
C LEU A 521 4.77 -16.54 67.62
N SER A 522 3.92 -17.57 67.58
CA SER A 522 4.42 -18.95 67.55
C SER A 522 5.23 -19.20 66.27
N PRO A 523 6.17 -20.16 66.28
CA PRO A 523 6.96 -20.48 65.09
C PRO A 523 6.11 -20.88 63.88
N SER A 524 5.04 -21.65 64.09
CA SER A 524 4.11 -22.05 63.01
C SER A 524 3.36 -20.85 62.44
N MET A 525 2.91 -19.90 63.28
CA MET A 525 2.27 -18.67 62.79
C MET A 525 3.25 -17.78 62.04
N SER A 526 4.49 -17.68 62.50
CA SER A 526 5.55 -16.95 61.81
C SER A 526 5.85 -17.55 60.43
N ALA A 527 5.97 -18.88 60.36
CA ALA A 527 6.14 -19.60 59.10
C ALA A 527 4.98 -19.36 58.13
N LEU A 528 3.74 -19.36 58.62
CA LEU A 528 2.56 -19.07 57.80
C LEU A 528 2.57 -17.63 57.25
N VAL A 529 2.92 -16.64 58.09
CA VAL A 529 3.02 -15.23 57.67
C VAL A 529 4.13 -15.07 56.62
N VAL A 530 5.31 -15.67 56.85
CA VAL A 530 6.39 -15.59 55.87
C VAL A 530 6.00 -16.28 54.58
N ALA A 531 5.43 -17.48 54.60
CA ALA A 531 4.99 -18.19 53.40
C ALA A 531 3.86 -17.48 52.64
N SER A 532 3.05 -16.63 53.29
CA SER A 532 1.91 -15.98 52.64
C SER A 532 2.32 -14.96 51.56
N HIS A 533 3.54 -14.41 51.61
CA HIS A 533 4.01 -13.47 50.56
C HIS A 533 4.01 -14.10 49.17
N VAL A 534 4.20 -15.42 49.05
CA VAL A 534 4.16 -16.10 47.76
C VAL A 534 2.75 -16.04 47.16
N LYS A 535 1.75 -16.43 47.94
CA LYS A 535 0.35 -16.41 47.49
C LYS A 535 -0.12 -14.98 47.23
N GLU A 536 0.16 -14.08 48.18
CA GLU A 536 -0.19 -12.67 48.09
C GLU A 536 0.51 -11.98 46.91
N GLY A 537 1.77 -12.34 46.63
CA GLY A 537 2.54 -11.86 45.50
C GLY A 537 1.96 -12.33 44.16
N MET A 538 1.57 -13.60 44.04
CA MET A 538 0.90 -14.11 42.83
C MET A 538 -0.45 -13.41 42.59
N GLU A 539 -1.26 -13.21 43.63
CA GLU A 539 -2.53 -12.48 43.53
C GLU A 539 -2.31 -11.03 43.06
N LEU A 540 -1.30 -10.36 43.63
CA LEU A 540 -0.94 -9.01 43.24
C LEU A 540 -0.41 -8.94 41.80
N ALA A 541 0.48 -9.86 41.41
CA ALA A 541 1.03 -9.93 40.06
C ALA A 541 -0.07 -10.10 39.00
N ARG A 542 -1.03 -11.00 39.24
CA ARG A 542 -2.19 -11.20 38.36
C ARG A 542 -3.09 -9.97 38.31
N LYS A 543 -3.33 -9.30 39.45
CA LYS A 543 -4.10 -8.06 39.50
C LYS A 543 -3.46 -6.96 38.64
N TRP A 544 -2.14 -6.89 38.62
CA TRP A 544 -1.36 -5.97 37.78
C TRP A 544 -1.08 -6.50 36.37
N ARG A 545 -1.65 -7.65 35.99
CA ARG A 545 -1.51 -8.29 34.68
C ARG A 545 -0.04 -8.52 34.28
N LEU A 546 0.81 -8.87 35.24
CA LEU A 546 2.16 -9.29 34.92
C LEU A 546 2.13 -10.57 34.05
N PRO A 547 3.05 -10.73 33.08
CA PRO A 547 3.14 -11.95 32.27
C PRO A 547 3.39 -13.18 33.15
N GLU A 548 2.80 -14.33 32.81
CA GLU A 548 2.95 -15.58 33.59
C GLU A 548 4.42 -15.97 33.78
N ARG A 549 5.27 -15.76 32.77
CA ARG A 549 6.72 -15.98 32.89
C ARG A 549 7.40 -15.15 33.99
N VAL A 550 6.87 -13.97 34.33
CA VAL A 550 7.35 -13.15 35.45
C VAL A 550 6.70 -13.62 36.75
N ILE A 551 5.43 -14.02 36.72
CA ILE A 551 4.71 -14.58 37.87
C ILE A 551 5.39 -15.86 38.39
N ASP A 552 5.91 -16.71 37.49
CA ASP A 552 6.59 -17.97 37.85
C ASP A 552 7.77 -17.77 38.81
N PHE A 553 8.43 -16.60 38.79
CA PHE A 553 9.51 -16.30 39.74
C PHE A 553 9.01 -16.18 41.19
N ILE A 554 7.74 -15.84 41.41
CA ILE A 554 7.19 -15.62 42.75
C ILE A 554 7.06 -16.93 43.55
N PRO A 555 6.44 -18.01 43.06
CA PRO A 555 6.40 -19.26 43.82
C PRO A 555 7.69 -20.08 43.70
N GLU A 556 8.43 -19.97 42.60
CA GLU A 556 9.60 -20.84 42.36
C GLU A 556 10.88 -20.37 43.06
N HIS A 557 11.02 -19.08 43.42
CA HIS A 557 12.29 -18.57 44.00
C HIS A 557 12.66 -19.20 45.35
N HIS A 558 11.69 -19.73 46.09
CA HIS A 558 11.94 -20.49 47.31
C HIS A 558 11.81 -22.01 47.13
N GLY A 559 11.17 -22.45 46.05
CA GLY A 559 10.92 -23.87 45.77
C GLY A 559 10.16 -24.54 46.91
N THR A 560 10.62 -25.73 47.31
CA THR A 560 10.05 -26.50 48.41
C THR A 560 10.87 -26.44 49.69
N HIS A 561 11.73 -25.43 49.81
CA HIS A 561 12.71 -25.32 50.87
C HIS A 561 12.07 -25.13 52.25
N VAL A 562 12.73 -25.64 53.29
CA VAL A 562 12.29 -25.52 54.68
C VAL A 562 12.67 -24.15 55.24
N MET A 563 11.74 -23.47 55.91
CA MET A 563 11.98 -22.27 56.71
C MET A 563 12.74 -22.63 58.00
N LYS A 564 14.02 -22.97 57.87
CA LYS A 564 14.86 -23.60 58.91
C LYS A 564 14.81 -22.89 60.26
N PHE A 565 14.85 -21.56 60.29
CA PHE A 565 14.83 -20.78 61.53
C PHE A 565 13.58 -21.08 62.38
N PHE A 566 12.40 -21.01 61.76
CA PHE A 566 11.14 -21.28 62.47
C PHE A 566 10.97 -22.76 62.78
N TYR A 567 11.44 -23.66 61.91
CA TYR A 567 11.43 -25.10 62.19
C TYR A 567 12.27 -25.46 63.42
N HIS A 568 13.50 -24.92 63.54
CA HIS A 568 14.35 -25.13 64.71
C HIS A 568 13.75 -24.49 65.97
N LYS A 569 13.22 -23.26 65.88
CA LYS A 569 12.52 -22.60 67.00
C LYS A 569 11.30 -23.42 67.47
N ALA A 570 10.60 -24.08 66.55
CA ALA A 570 9.49 -24.98 66.87
C ALA A 570 9.97 -26.23 67.60
N LEU A 571 11.04 -26.88 67.12
CA LEU A 571 11.63 -28.05 67.79
C LEU A 571 12.08 -27.74 69.21
N GLU A 572 12.68 -26.57 69.43
CA GLU A 572 13.11 -26.11 70.77
C GLU A 572 11.91 -25.83 71.70
N SER A 573 10.79 -25.35 71.15
CA SER A 573 9.60 -24.97 71.93
C SER A 573 8.64 -26.13 72.20
N ALA A 574 8.69 -27.21 71.40
CA ALA A 574 7.66 -28.25 71.35
C ALA A 574 7.71 -29.30 72.49
N GLY A 575 8.71 -29.26 73.38
CA GLY A 575 8.68 -30.00 74.66
C GLY A 575 8.20 -31.46 74.59
N ASN A 576 8.72 -32.26 73.64
CA ASN A 576 8.36 -33.67 73.29
C ASN A 576 7.23 -33.89 72.25
N GLU A 577 6.63 -32.85 71.66
CA GLU A 577 5.74 -33.02 70.50
C GLU A 577 6.52 -33.20 69.19
N THR A 578 6.02 -34.06 68.30
CA THR A 578 6.62 -34.26 66.96
C THR A 578 6.25 -33.11 66.04
N VAL A 579 7.19 -32.18 65.82
CA VAL A 579 7.08 -31.12 64.81
C VAL A 579 7.27 -31.71 63.42
N LYS A 580 6.29 -31.53 62.52
CA LYS A 580 6.39 -31.97 61.13
C LYS A 580 7.18 -30.96 60.31
N VAL A 581 8.23 -31.42 59.61
CA VAL A 581 9.06 -30.57 58.73
C VAL A 581 8.21 -29.91 57.63
N ASP A 582 7.23 -30.63 57.10
CA ASP A 582 6.41 -30.17 55.97
C ASP A 582 5.54 -28.96 56.31
N ASP A 583 5.18 -28.76 57.58
CA ASP A 583 4.45 -27.56 58.03
C ASP A 583 5.30 -26.27 57.93
N PHE A 584 6.61 -26.42 57.74
CA PHE A 584 7.58 -25.33 57.60
C PHE A 584 8.19 -25.25 56.19
N ARG A 585 7.64 -25.97 55.21
CA ARG A 585 8.07 -25.86 53.82
C ARG A 585 7.32 -24.77 53.08
N TYR A 586 8.00 -24.14 52.12
CA TYR A 586 7.30 -23.39 51.08
C TYR A 586 6.47 -24.33 50.22
N PRO A 587 5.31 -23.87 49.71
CA PRO A 587 4.39 -24.70 48.93
C PRO A 587 4.93 -25.10 47.56
N GLY A 588 6.02 -24.49 47.07
CA GLY A 588 6.55 -24.69 45.73
C GLY A 588 5.69 -24.05 44.63
N PRO A 589 5.89 -24.48 43.37
CA PRO A 589 6.74 -25.60 42.93
C PRO A 589 8.25 -25.30 42.97
N LYS A 590 9.08 -26.32 42.75
CA LYS A 590 10.52 -26.14 42.49
C LYS A 590 10.74 -25.32 41.20
N PRO A 591 11.90 -24.67 41.03
CA PRO A 591 12.29 -24.03 39.78
C PRO A 591 12.15 -24.96 38.57
N ARG A 592 11.41 -24.51 37.56
CA ARG A 592 11.20 -25.24 36.30
C ARG A 592 11.96 -24.65 35.12
N SER A 593 12.72 -23.58 35.35
CA SER A 593 13.54 -22.91 34.34
C SER A 593 14.91 -22.54 34.89
N ARG A 594 15.90 -22.38 34.01
CA ARG A 594 17.24 -21.92 34.40
C ARG A 594 17.17 -20.54 35.04
N GLU A 595 16.27 -19.69 34.56
CA GLU A 595 16.08 -18.32 35.02
C GLU A 595 15.51 -18.26 36.45
N THR A 596 14.44 -19.02 36.77
CA THR A 596 13.88 -19.08 38.13
C THR A 596 14.83 -19.75 39.13
N ALA A 597 15.61 -20.74 38.67
CA ALA A 597 16.65 -21.36 39.48
C ALA A 597 17.80 -20.39 39.81
N ILE A 598 18.22 -19.56 38.84
CA ILE A 598 19.22 -18.51 39.10
C ILE A 598 18.70 -17.52 40.13
N LEU A 599 17.41 -17.13 40.06
CA LEU A 599 16.82 -16.25 41.08
C LEU A 599 16.89 -16.89 42.47
N MET A 600 16.47 -18.15 42.62
CA MET A 600 16.55 -18.88 43.88
C MET A 600 17.96 -18.83 44.47
N LEU A 601 18.97 -19.09 43.63
CA LEU A 601 20.36 -19.06 44.07
C LEU A 601 20.81 -17.65 44.46
N ALA A 602 20.47 -16.63 43.64
CA ALA A 602 20.83 -15.23 43.86
C ALA A 602 20.21 -14.68 45.16
N ASP A 603 18.92 -14.95 45.41
CA ASP A 603 18.20 -14.55 46.62
C ASP A 603 18.85 -15.16 47.87
N ALA A 604 19.12 -16.48 47.84
CA ALA A 604 19.72 -17.19 48.96
C ALA A 604 21.15 -16.71 49.28
N VAL A 605 21.99 -16.43 48.26
CA VAL A 605 23.37 -15.97 48.50
C VAL A 605 23.43 -14.50 48.93
N GLU A 606 22.55 -13.64 48.43
CA GLU A 606 22.44 -12.25 48.89
C GLU A 606 22.10 -12.24 50.38
N ALA A 607 21.03 -12.95 50.77
CA ALA A 607 20.56 -12.99 52.15
C ALA A 607 21.63 -13.59 53.08
N ALA A 608 22.28 -14.68 52.66
CA ALA A 608 23.34 -15.31 53.45
C ALA A 608 24.57 -14.40 53.62
N THR A 609 25.00 -13.69 52.58
CA THR A 609 26.17 -12.81 52.67
C THR A 609 25.91 -11.55 53.50
N ARG A 610 24.68 -11.02 53.50
CA ARG A 610 24.28 -9.88 54.34
C ARG A 610 24.43 -10.16 55.85
N SER A 611 24.32 -11.43 56.24
CA SER A 611 24.50 -11.87 57.64
C SER A 611 25.96 -12.04 58.08
N LEU A 612 26.94 -11.92 57.17
CA LEU A 612 28.36 -12.12 57.49
C LEU A 612 28.94 -10.94 58.28
N SER A 613 29.51 -11.23 59.45
CA SER A 613 30.19 -10.21 60.27
C SER A 613 31.44 -9.60 59.62
N LYS A 614 32.14 -10.37 58.77
CA LYS A 614 33.32 -9.93 58.00
C LYS A 614 33.30 -10.57 56.60
N PRO A 615 32.73 -9.88 55.59
CA PRO A 615 32.55 -10.41 54.25
C PRO A 615 33.85 -10.33 53.41
N THR A 616 34.85 -11.17 53.72
CA THR A 616 36.06 -11.26 52.90
C THR A 616 35.79 -12.04 51.59
N PRO A 617 36.52 -11.79 50.50
CA PRO A 617 36.31 -12.50 49.22
C PRO A 617 36.36 -14.03 49.34
N GLY A 618 37.24 -14.57 50.19
CA GLY A 618 37.31 -16.01 50.46
C GLY A 618 36.06 -16.55 51.16
N ARG A 619 35.56 -15.85 52.18
CA ARG A 619 34.34 -16.23 52.91
C ARG A 619 33.09 -16.12 52.04
N ILE A 620 33.00 -15.08 51.21
CA ILE A 620 31.92 -14.93 50.23
C ILE A 620 31.93 -16.10 49.25
N ARG A 621 33.11 -16.48 48.71
CA ARG A 621 33.21 -17.62 47.80
C ARG A 621 32.76 -18.92 48.46
N GLU A 622 33.13 -19.14 49.72
CA GLU A 622 32.77 -20.34 50.46
C GLU A 622 31.28 -20.43 50.77
N ILE A 623 30.65 -19.33 51.23
CA ILE A 623 29.20 -19.33 51.51
C ILE A 623 28.38 -19.48 50.22
N VAL A 624 28.79 -18.84 49.13
CA VAL A 624 28.12 -19.01 47.82
C VAL A 624 28.18 -20.47 47.38
N LYS A 625 29.35 -21.12 47.51
CA LYS A 625 29.51 -22.54 47.19
C LYS A 625 28.60 -23.40 48.07
N GLN A 626 28.61 -23.19 49.39
CA GLN A 626 27.80 -23.96 50.33
C GLN A 626 26.31 -23.86 50.02
N ILE A 627 25.79 -22.66 49.74
CA ILE A 627 24.38 -22.46 49.38
C ILE A 627 24.02 -23.17 48.08
N ILE A 628 24.85 -23.05 47.03
CA ILE A 628 24.58 -23.73 45.75
C ILE A 628 24.59 -25.25 45.93
N ASP A 629 25.61 -25.78 46.62
CA ASP A 629 25.74 -27.21 46.90
C ASP A 629 24.52 -27.70 47.71
N GLU A 630 24.07 -26.94 48.71
CA GLU A 630 22.90 -27.27 49.52
C GLU A 630 21.62 -27.37 48.68
N ARG A 631 21.35 -26.39 47.80
CA ARG A 631 20.16 -26.41 46.92
C ARG A 631 20.18 -27.59 45.97
N MET A 632 21.36 -27.91 45.43
CA MET A 632 21.55 -29.07 44.57
C MET A 632 21.30 -30.38 45.33
N PHE A 633 21.88 -30.57 46.52
CA PHE A 633 21.72 -31.82 47.28
C PHE A 633 20.31 -32.01 47.85
N ASN A 634 19.57 -30.92 48.10
CA ASN A 634 18.17 -30.98 48.49
C ASN A 634 17.20 -31.21 47.31
N GLY A 635 17.72 -31.33 46.08
CA GLY A 635 16.93 -31.58 44.88
C GLY A 635 16.10 -30.38 44.42
N GLU A 636 16.39 -29.15 44.88
CA GLU A 636 15.63 -27.96 44.46
C GLU A 636 15.88 -27.60 42.98
N LEU A 637 16.94 -28.14 42.38
CA LEU A 637 17.35 -27.85 41.00
C LEU A 637 16.99 -28.97 40.00
N ASP A 638 16.25 -29.99 40.43
CA ASP A 638 15.98 -31.20 39.64
C ASP A 638 15.14 -30.95 38.37
N GLU A 639 14.34 -29.88 38.36
CA GLU A 639 13.34 -29.60 37.31
C GLU A 639 13.73 -28.42 36.39
N CYS A 640 14.90 -27.80 36.60
CA CYS A 640 15.21 -26.50 35.99
C CYS A 640 16.18 -26.54 34.80
N GLY A 641 16.79 -27.69 34.52
CA GLY A 641 17.70 -27.88 33.38
C GLY A 641 19.07 -27.18 33.49
N LEU A 642 19.50 -26.79 34.70
CA LEU A 642 20.86 -26.31 34.94
C LEU A 642 21.86 -27.48 34.95
N THR A 643 23.02 -27.29 34.33
CA THR A 643 24.13 -28.26 34.38
C THR A 643 25.13 -27.92 35.49
N LEU A 644 25.96 -28.88 35.90
CA LEU A 644 27.06 -28.62 36.86
C LEU A 644 28.03 -27.53 36.37
N LYS A 645 28.20 -27.43 35.04
CA LYS A 645 29.00 -26.35 34.43
C LYS A 645 28.33 -24.99 34.65
N ASP A 646 27.01 -24.90 34.45
CA ASP A 646 26.26 -23.68 34.69
C ASP A 646 26.37 -23.24 36.15
N LEU A 647 26.26 -24.17 37.12
CA LEU A 647 26.42 -23.86 38.55
C LEU A 647 27.80 -23.29 38.89
N ALA A 648 28.87 -23.83 38.30
CA ALA A 648 30.21 -23.27 38.47
C ALA A 648 30.32 -21.85 37.92
N THR A 649 29.76 -21.59 36.74
CA THR A 649 29.72 -20.25 36.14
C THR A 649 28.88 -19.28 36.98
N ILE A 650 27.69 -19.69 37.45
CA ILE A 650 26.84 -18.88 38.33
C ILE A 650 27.59 -18.49 39.61
N ARG A 651 28.25 -19.44 40.27
CA ARG A 651 29.08 -19.18 41.46
C ARG A 651 30.14 -18.11 41.17
N ASP A 652 30.88 -18.27 40.08
CA ASP A 652 31.98 -17.38 39.74
C ASP A 652 31.48 -15.99 39.29
N SER A 653 30.25 -15.88 38.78
CA SER A 653 29.55 -14.62 38.49
C SER A 653 29.06 -13.89 39.75
N PHE A 654 28.62 -14.59 40.80
CA PHE A 654 28.12 -13.96 42.03
C PHE A 654 29.21 -13.33 42.89
N VAL A 655 30.35 -14.02 43.05
CA VAL A 655 31.44 -13.59 43.96
C VAL A 655 31.91 -12.15 43.75
N PRO A 656 32.27 -11.68 42.53
CA PRO A 656 32.78 -10.32 42.35
C PRO A 656 31.74 -9.24 42.67
N LEU A 657 30.46 -9.48 42.34
CA LEU A 657 29.37 -8.56 42.63
C LEU A 657 29.11 -8.45 44.13
N LEU A 658 29.05 -9.59 44.83
CA LEU A 658 28.88 -9.63 46.28
C LEU A 658 30.05 -8.97 47.02
N VAL A 659 31.29 -9.19 46.56
CA VAL A 659 32.47 -8.50 47.09
C VAL A 659 32.35 -6.98 46.91
N GLY A 660 31.88 -6.52 45.75
CA GLY A 660 31.67 -5.10 45.48
C GLY A 660 30.60 -4.47 46.37
N ILE A 661 29.47 -5.15 46.55
CA ILE A 661 28.35 -4.70 47.41
C ILE A 661 28.81 -4.56 48.87
N HIS A 662 29.58 -5.52 49.36
CA HIS A 662 30.04 -5.58 50.75
C HIS A 662 31.38 -4.87 51.00
N HIS A 663 31.98 -4.24 49.98
CA HIS A 663 33.23 -3.51 50.16
C HIS A 663 32.97 -2.21 50.93
N VAL A 664 33.51 -2.14 52.16
CA VAL A 664 33.50 -0.93 52.98
C VAL A 664 34.15 0.19 52.17
N ARG A 665 33.43 1.31 51.93
CA ARG A 665 34.06 2.57 51.52
C ARG A 665 35.10 2.90 52.57
N ILE A 666 36.39 2.75 52.24
CA ILE A 666 37.48 3.09 53.13
C ILE A 666 37.32 4.57 53.49
N ALA A 667 37.02 4.85 54.76
CA ALA A 667 37.04 6.20 55.28
C ALA A 667 38.46 6.74 55.10
N TYR A 668 38.59 7.88 54.42
CA TYR A 668 39.88 8.54 54.26
C TYR A 668 40.49 8.84 55.64
N PRO A 669 41.80 8.64 55.84
CA PRO A 669 42.45 8.95 57.11
C PRO A 669 42.33 10.46 57.36
N GLY A 670 41.48 10.86 58.31
CA GLY A 670 41.27 12.29 58.62
C GLY A 670 39.97 12.61 59.35
N GLN A 671 38.94 11.75 59.27
CA GLN A 671 37.71 11.93 60.04
C GLN A 671 37.78 11.19 61.38
N ARG A 672 38.71 11.60 62.25
CA ARG A 672 38.60 11.32 63.69
C ARG A 672 37.75 12.41 64.33
N GLU A 673 36.61 11.97 64.86
CA GLU A 673 35.91 12.47 66.05
C GLU A 673 36.13 13.95 66.42
N ARG A 674 35.15 14.79 66.08
CA ARG A 674 34.77 15.95 66.91
C ARG A 674 33.36 15.71 67.43
N GLY A 675 33.25 15.27 68.68
CA GLY A 675 31.94 15.19 69.32
C GLY A 675 31.80 14.18 70.46
N ARG A 676 32.69 14.19 71.45
CA ARG A 676 32.29 13.85 72.83
C ARG A 676 33.28 14.42 73.82
N ALA A 677 32.88 15.49 74.50
CA ALA A 677 33.50 15.91 75.75
C ALA A 677 33.19 14.86 76.83
N PRO A 678 34.13 14.57 77.76
CA PRO A 678 33.89 13.61 78.83
C PRO A 678 33.18 14.30 80.01
N ASP A 679 31.93 13.93 80.26
CA ASP A 679 31.25 14.29 81.52
C ASP A 679 31.50 13.23 82.61
N ALA A 680 32.26 13.71 83.59
CA ALA A 680 32.27 13.43 85.02
C ALA A 680 31.56 12.16 85.54
N ILE A 681 32.39 11.30 86.15
CA ILE A 681 32.03 10.33 87.16
C ILE A 681 31.56 11.08 88.42
N VAL A 682 30.32 10.87 88.85
CA VAL A 682 29.89 11.07 90.24
C VAL A 682 29.06 9.87 90.68
N ARG A 683 29.60 9.09 91.62
CA ARG A 683 28.86 8.62 92.81
C ARG A 683 29.84 8.13 93.88
N GLU A 684 29.79 8.81 95.02
CA GLU A 684 30.38 8.45 96.29
C GLU A 684 29.93 7.07 96.79
N ARG A 685 30.83 6.44 97.56
CA ARG A 685 30.50 5.40 98.54
C ARG A 685 30.15 6.09 99.87
N ALA A 686 28.96 5.82 100.39
CA ALA A 686 28.66 5.47 101.77
C ALA A 686 27.36 4.65 101.78
#